data_AF-M5JR76-F1
#
_entry.id   AF-M5JR76-F1
#
_cell.length_a   1.000
_cell.length_b   1.000
_cell.length_c   1.000
_cell.angle_alpha   90.00
_cell.angle_beta   90.00
_cell.angle_gamma   90.00
#
_symmetry.space_group_name_H-M   'P 1'
#
loop_
_entity.id
_entity.type
_entity.pdbx_description
1 polymer ?
#
loop_
_entity_poly.entity_id
_entity_poly.type
_entity_poly.pdbx_seq_one_letter_code
_entity_poly.pdbx_strand_id
1 'polypeptide(L)'
;RQRRRPSCLCQDVCGNRNHSDNGSTIYANRRKRAPSDPDIHVAHFVTDLSGSIRETEVETDRRAFVGRGRSLRDAAAFDAGAKFTGSQGCVLDPIASVRTRVRVPAHKKVSLVFWTFAGGSRDAVEHAVATHRHPETFAREYSLSWTSSQVQLYHIGIKPAEAADYQKVAAYLLYPERTLRQPPETIASGLGKQSDLWPMSISGDYPIFALRIDNEADLDVLRGVLRAQEYWRSKGLTVDVVAVNERAFSYAQDTQRAIDWIVEGFRARGGGQPHIFAVRRDQMSDESYNTLLASARIVMHAQNGSLAEQLRRSEEITVDLAARDAKTAIGGQASSQGLGAAGLAPIAIERGTEERRPAVKPAVNRPAPAGDDLRFWNGYGGFAEDGSYVVRINNRTTTPHPWINVIANPNFGFHVSAEGSAFTWAGNSRDYQLTPWANDPVTNRPGEAIYILDRETGRTFAPTASVLRDEAVTYEARHGHGYSSFGAQHGELALDLTHIVDADKPVRLSRLTITNKGRSKRKLRVYGYVEWVLGNARAKNVPFIVPSQDEELGALFAGNPYHPDKSGQVAFFAATEKPQSVTADRSEFIGTTGSVDKPEIVLAGKALSGTVEAGRDPCAALALDIEVGPGEAREIVFLLGNAADQKQAKALITETRKVSFSDMLAAARQQWEGLFDRVQVKTPDPAFDLLVNGWLPYQAIACRIWARAAFYQASGAFGFRDQLQDTLSLLLIDPTLARAQILNAASRQFPEGDVQHWWLPATGAGVRTLISDDVVWLGYGTSLYVETTGDRAILDEKLPFLEGRKLEEGEHDAFYQPEISGQTASLYEHCALALDLAVARTGKHGLPLMLGGDWNDGMNLVGVKGEGESVWLGWFLAYTLGKFIPIAEARKDVKRVDIWKAHLESLTAALDRDGWDGEWYRRGFFDNGAPLGSKDSDECQIDAIAQSWSVLSGVADPKRAEQAMASLEKYLLDDEGELLRLFTPPFDKTVQEPGYIKGYPPGVRENGGQYTHGATWAIMALARMGRTAEAWKLFSLISPVNHGRNPDIYRVEPYVIAADIYSVEPRRGQGGWTWYTGSAGWFYRVATEGILGVTKRGDRLHLDPALPPEWDGYEAELRFGEALCRVKVVAGGKDKAVKLNGRKIGKPEEGVPIKPDGEHEIVVELPKQK
;
A
#
# COMPACT_ATOMS: atom_id res chain seq x y z
N ARG A 1 -16.74 2.74 6.63
CA ARG A 1 -16.35 3.13 5.23
C ARG A 1 -14.82 3.34 5.02
N GLN A 2 -13.94 3.30 6.04
CA GLN A 2 -12.53 3.78 5.95
C GLN A 2 -11.41 2.71 6.00
N ARG A 3 -11.71 1.43 5.77
CA ARG A 3 -10.79 0.45 5.17
C ARG A 3 -11.58 -0.42 4.21
N ARG A 4 -11.92 0.10 3.02
CA ARG A 4 -11.88 -0.82 1.89
C ARG A 4 -10.39 -1.11 1.70
N ARG A 5 -9.90 -2.24 2.24
CA ARG A 5 -8.67 -2.88 1.76
C ARG A 5 -8.68 -2.69 0.23
N PRO A 6 -7.58 -2.21 -0.41
CA PRO A 6 -7.57 -1.91 -1.84
C PRO A 6 -8.34 -3.02 -2.51
N SER A 7 -9.44 -2.64 -3.15
CA SER A 7 -10.38 -3.58 -3.71
C SER A 7 -9.58 -4.46 -4.67
N CYS A 8 -9.18 -5.66 -4.23
CA CYS A 8 -9.08 -6.79 -5.12
C CYS A 8 -10.50 -6.92 -5.67
N LEU A 9 -10.73 -6.22 -6.78
CA LEU A 9 -11.65 -6.62 -7.80
C LEU A 9 -11.06 -7.91 -8.35
N CYS A 10 -11.13 -9.01 -7.59
CA CYS A 10 -11.20 -10.32 -8.19
C CYS A 10 -12.61 -10.36 -8.80
N GLN A 11 -12.74 -9.72 -9.96
CA GLN A 11 -13.84 -9.96 -10.86
C GLN A 11 -13.50 -11.27 -11.53
N ASP A 12 -14.31 -12.29 -11.29
CA ASP A 12 -14.21 -13.51 -12.05
C ASP A 12 -14.61 -13.15 -13.48
N VAL A 13 -13.69 -13.24 -14.43
CA VAL A 13 -14.01 -13.17 -15.85
C VAL A 13 -14.23 -14.61 -16.31
N CYS A 14 -15.37 -15.17 -15.93
CA CYS A 14 -15.77 -16.51 -16.32
C CYS A 14 -16.27 -16.51 -17.78
N GLY A 15 -15.36 -16.80 -18.70
CA GLY A 15 -15.71 -17.24 -20.04
C GLY A 15 -16.15 -18.69 -20.04
N ASN A 16 -17.41 -19.01 -19.76
CA ASN A 16 -17.95 -20.31 -20.16
C ASN A 16 -18.12 -20.32 -21.68
N ARG A 17 -17.61 -21.36 -22.37
CA ARG A 17 -18.01 -21.65 -23.75
C ARG A 17 -19.46 -22.11 -23.76
N ASN A 18 -20.40 -21.17 -23.87
CA ASN A 18 -21.68 -21.50 -24.50
C ASN A 18 -21.46 -21.57 -26.02
N HIS A 19 -22.00 -22.62 -26.62
CA HIS A 19 -21.86 -23.01 -28.03
C HIS A 19 -22.46 -22.00 -29.05
N SER A 20 -22.80 -20.77 -28.63
CA SER A 20 -23.54 -19.80 -29.45
C SER A 20 -22.74 -18.57 -29.92
N ASP A 21 -21.51 -18.29 -29.43
CA ASP A 21 -20.88 -16.96 -29.66
C ASP A 21 -19.37 -16.93 -30.00
N ASN A 22 -18.77 -18.05 -30.43
CA ASN A 22 -17.38 -18.11 -30.94
C ASN A 22 -16.28 -17.42 -30.08
N GLY A 23 -16.51 -17.12 -28.80
CA GLY A 23 -15.56 -16.42 -27.91
C GLY A 23 -15.49 -14.88 -28.06
N SER A 24 -16.50 -14.23 -28.65
CA SER A 24 -16.47 -12.77 -28.92
C SER A 24 -16.98 -11.86 -27.79
N THR A 25 -17.53 -12.43 -26.72
CA THR A 25 -18.04 -11.71 -25.53
C THR A 25 -17.21 -12.04 -24.30
N ILE A 26 -16.82 -11.00 -23.57
CA ILE A 26 -16.27 -11.10 -22.22
C ILE A 26 -17.41 -11.05 -21.24
N TYR A 27 -17.52 -12.04 -20.36
CA TYR A 27 -18.44 -11.99 -19.24
C TYR A 27 -17.69 -12.00 -17.92
N ALA A 28 -18.15 -11.18 -16.98
CA ALA A 28 -17.58 -11.12 -15.64
C ALA A 28 -18.67 -11.14 -14.57
N ASN A 29 -18.35 -11.65 -13.39
CA ASN A 29 -19.17 -11.50 -12.20
C ASN A 29 -18.29 -11.06 -11.03
N ARG A 30 -18.88 -10.29 -10.12
CA ARG A 30 -18.21 -9.89 -8.89
C ARG A 30 -18.45 -10.95 -7.82
N ARG A 31 -17.39 -11.56 -7.27
CA ARG A 31 -17.50 -12.40 -6.07
C ARG A 31 -18.06 -11.57 -4.91
N LYS A 32 -19.07 -12.11 -4.22
CA LYS A 32 -19.65 -11.48 -3.03
C LYS A 32 -18.64 -11.49 -1.88
N ARG A 33 -18.61 -10.43 -1.09
CA ARG A 33 -17.83 -10.39 0.16
C ARG A 33 -18.71 -10.70 1.37
N ALA A 34 -19.97 -10.29 1.31
CA ALA A 34 -21.00 -10.69 2.26
C ALA A 34 -22.14 -11.40 1.51
N PRO A 35 -22.83 -12.37 2.14
CA PRO A 35 -23.99 -13.03 1.52
C PRO A 35 -25.09 -12.06 1.07
N SER A 36 -25.23 -10.92 1.76
CA SER A 36 -26.19 -9.85 1.43
C SER A 36 -25.76 -8.94 0.27
N ASP A 37 -24.53 -9.05 -0.24
CA ASP A 37 -24.10 -8.25 -1.39
C ASP A 37 -24.93 -8.63 -2.64
N PRO A 38 -25.32 -7.65 -3.47
CA PRO A 38 -26.05 -7.92 -4.70
C PRO A 38 -25.18 -8.70 -5.69
N ASP A 39 -25.80 -9.63 -6.42
CA ASP A 39 -25.18 -10.23 -7.60
C ASP A 39 -25.03 -9.18 -8.69
N ILE A 40 -23.81 -9.09 -9.24
CA ILE A 40 -23.49 -8.19 -10.35
C ILE A 40 -22.77 -9.00 -11.42
N HIS A 41 -23.45 -9.15 -12.55
CA HIS A 41 -22.91 -9.74 -13.77
C HIS A 41 -22.70 -8.66 -14.80
N VAL A 42 -21.62 -8.76 -15.57
CA VAL A 42 -21.23 -7.83 -16.62
C VAL A 42 -20.96 -8.61 -17.92
N ALA A 43 -21.30 -8.02 -19.06
CA ALA A 43 -20.84 -8.49 -20.36
C ALA A 43 -20.27 -7.34 -21.18
N HIS A 44 -19.23 -7.60 -21.96
CA HIS A 44 -18.59 -6.66 -22.87
C HIS A 44 -18.28 -7.32 -24.21
N PHE A 45 -18.72 -6.72 -25.32
CA PHE A 45 -18.48 -7.23 -26.68
C PHE A 45 -18.55 -6.12 -27.72
N VAL A 46 -18.15 -6.45 -28.96
CA VAL A 46 -18.22 -5.56 -30.11
C VAL A 46 -19.14 -6.14 -31.18
N THR A 47 -19.95 -5.28 -31.81
CA THR A 47 -20.71 -5.61 -33.03
C THR A 47 -20.31 -4.67 -34.15
N ASP A 48 -20.55 -5.08 -35.39
CA ASP A 48 -20.53 -4.18 -36.54
C ASP A 48 -21.93 -3.92 -37.05
N LEU A 49 -22.06 -2.81 -37.77
CA LEU A 49 -23.31 -2.47 -38.45
C LEU A 49 -23.32 -2.96 -39.92
N SER A 50 -22.25 -3.63 -40.37
CA SER A 50 -21.97 -3.85 -41.80
C SER A 50 -21.45 -5.25 -42.16
N GLY A 51 -21.46 -6.21 -41.23
CA GLY A 51 -20.94 -7.59 -41.42
C GLY A 51 -19.46 -7.64 -41.82
N SER A 52 -18.66 -6.67 -41.37
CA SER A 52 -17.27 -6.42 -41.76
C SER A 52 -16.22 -6.92 -40.77
N ILE A 53 -16.61 -7.36 -39.57
CA ILE A 53 -15.78 -8.03 -38.57
C ILE A 53 -15.37 -9.39 -39.13
N ARG A 54 -14.06 -9.64 -39.14
CA ARG A 54 -13.50 -10.90 -39.65
C ARG A 54 -12.97 -11.81 -38.55
N GLU A 55 -12.37 -11.20 -37.54
CA GLU A 55 -11.67 -11.86 -36.45
C GLU A 55 -11.86 -10.99 -35.21
N THR A 56 -12.19 -11.62 -34.09
CA THR A 56 -12.33 -10.97 -32.79
C THR A 56 -11.51 -11.74 -31.78
N GLU A 57 -10.76 -11.01 -30.97
CA GLU A 57 -9.97 -11.53 -29.87
C GLU A 57 -10.35 -10.81 -28.58
N VAL A 58 -10.20 -11.50 -27.44
CA VAL A 58 -10.52 -10.98 -26.12
C VAL A 58 -9.34 -11.15 -25.17
N GLU A 59 -9.12 -10.17 -24.31
CA GLU A 59 -8.12 -10.21 -23.24
C GLU A 59 -8.77 -9.79 -21.91
N THR A 60 -8.44 -10.54 -20.86
CA THR A 60 -9.03 -10.40 -19.53
C THR A 60 -7.98 -10.13 -18.46
N ASP A 61 -6.69 -10.36 -18.75
CA ASP A 61 -5.57 -10.02 -17.87
C ASP A 61 -4.93 -8.68 -18.30
N ARG A 62 -4.99 -7.66 -17.42
CA ARG A 62 -4.39 -6.34 -17.67
C ARG A 62 -2.90 -6.44 -17.96
N ARG A 63 -2.21 -7.35 -17.28
CA ARG A 63 -0.77 -7.54 -17.45
C ARG A 63 -0.44 -8.09 -18.84
N ALA A 64 -1.24 -9.03 -19.35
CA ALA A 64 -1.06 -9.54 -20.70
C ALA A 64 -1.31 -8.46 -21.77
N PHE A 65 -2.30 -7.58 -21.54
CA PHE A 65 -2.61 -6.47 -22.43
C PHE A 65 -1.54 -5.36 -22.42
N VAL A 66 -1.22 -4.83 -21.23
CA VAL A 66 -0.28 -3.71 -21.08
C VAL A 66 1.16 -4.19 -21.28
N GLY A 67 1.52 -5.34 -20.70
CA GLY A 67 2.89 -5.79 -20.55
C GLY A 67 3.56 -5.15 -19.32
N ARG A 68 4.34 -5.93 -18.57
CA ARG A 68 5.05 -5.44 -17.38
C ARG A 68 6.03 -4.32 -17.76
N GLY A 69 6.00 -3.23 -16.98
CA GLY A 69 6.88 -2.06 -17.17
C GLY A 69 6.48 -1.15 -18.33
N ARG A 70 5.29 -1.35 -18.91
CA ARG A 70 4.73 -0.55 -19.99
C ARG A 70 3.51 0.21 -19.49
N SER A 71 2.99 1.09 -20.34
CA SER A 71 1.80 1.89 -20.08
C SER A 71 0.75 1.65 -21.17
N LEU A 72 -0.43 2.25 -21.01
CA LEU A 72 -1.45 2.24 -22.06
C LEU A 72 -1.00 2.96 -23.35
N ARG A 73 0.00 3.86 -23.28
CA ARG A 73 0.52 4.58 -24.45
C ARG A 73 1.39 3.71 -25.35
N ASP A 74 1.95 2.65 -24.78
CA ASP A 74 2.89 1.76 -25.45
C ASP A 74 2.60 0.31 -25.08
N ALA A 75 1.33 -0.09 -24.93
CA ALA A 75 0.94 -1.42 -24.47
C ALA A 75 1.38 -2.57 -25.40
N ALA A 76 1.72 -3.73 -24.83
CA ALA A 76 2.13 -4.94 -25.55
C ALA A 76 1.09 -5.44 -26.55
N ALA A 77 -0.19 -5.21 -26.27
CA ALA A 77 -1.30 -5.47 -27.18
C ALA A 77 -1.15 -4.86 -28.60
N PHE A 78 -0.36 -3.79 -28.74
CA PHE A 78 -0.12 -3.09 -30.00
C PHE A 78 1.20 -3.46 -30.69
N ASP A 79 1.97 -4.39 -30.13
CA ASP A 79 3.18 -4.88 -30.79
C ASP A 79 2.83 -5.66 -32.08
N ALA A 80 3.74 -5.60 -33.05
CA ALA A 80 3.58 -6.29 -34.32
C ALA A 80 3.44 -7.81 -34.09
N GLY A 81 2.33 -8.39 -34.55
CA GLY A 81 2.07 -9.83 -34.41
C GLY A 81 1.53 -10.27 -33.04
N ALA A 82 1.35 -9.36 -32.08
CA ALA A 82 0.77 -9.68 -30.77
C ALA A 82 -0.63 -10.29 -30.94
N LYS A 83 -0.94 -11.31 -30.15
CA LYS A 83 -2.27 -11.94 -30.03
C LYS A 83 -2.72 -11.87 -28.58
N PHE A 84 -4.01 -11.66 -28.36
CA PHE A 84 -4.55 -11.80 -27.01
C PHE A 84 -4.50 -13.26 -26.58
N THR A 85 -4.28 -13.47 -25.29
CA THR A 85 -4.16 -14.82 -24.73
C THR A 85 -5.50 -15.54 -24.70
N GLY A 86 -6.61 -14.79 -24.69
CA GLY A 86 -7.94 -15.35 -24.49
C GLY A 86 -8.12 -15.96 -23.11
N SER A 87 -7.38 -15.51 -22.09
CA SER A 87 -7.44 -16.05 -20.74
C SER A 87 -8.87 -16.01 -20.16
N GLN A 88 -9.23 -17.08 -19.45
CA GLN A 88 -10.53 -17.24 -18.79
C GLN A 88 -10.31 -17.66 -17.33
N GLY A 89 -11.29 -17.37 -16.47
CA GLY A 89 -11.27 -17.74 -15.07
C GLY A 89 -10.87 -16.58 -14.16
N CYS A 90 -10.29 -16.90 -13.00
CA CYS A 90 -9.96 -15.89 -12.01
C CYS A 90 -8.63 -15.18 -12.35
N VAL A 91 -8.74 -13.94 -12.81
CA VAL A 91 -7.61 -13.05 -13.06
C VAL A 91 -7.45 -12.08 -11.89
N LEU A 92 -6.22 -11.94 -11.36
CA LEU A 92 -5.95 -11.07 -10.20
C LEU A 92 -5.95 -9.57 -10.56
N ASP A 93 -5.83 -9.23 -11.85
CA ASP A 93 -5.82 -7.86 -12.37
C ASP A 93 -6.69 -7.77 -13.64
N PRO A 94 -8.03 -7.80 -13.48
CA PRO A 94 -8.96 -7.95 -14.60
C PRO A 94 -9.05 -6.71 -15.51
N ILE A 95 -9.26 -6.95 -16.79
CA ILE A 95 -9.77 -6.00 -17.77
C ILE A 95 -10.86 -6.63 -18.64
N ALA A 96 -11.60 -5.82 -19.39
CA ALA A 96 -12.37 -6.27 -20.53
C ALA A 96 -11.83 -5.60 -21.80
N SER A 97 -11.02 -6.31 -22.58
CA SER A 97 -10.45 -5.80 -23.82
C SER A 97 -10.89 -6.66 -25.01
N VAL A 98 -11.50 -6.02 -26.01
CA VAL A 98 -11.94 -6.66 -27.25
C VAL A 98 -11.21 -6.04 -28.43
N ARG A 99 -10.58 -6.87 -29.25
CA ARG A 99 -9.88 -6.47 -30.46
C ARG A 99 -10.54 -7.09 -31.66
N THR A 100 -10.83 -6.29 -32.68
CA THR A 100 -11.40 -6.79 -33.93
C THR A 100 -10.64 -6.29 -35.15
N ARG A 101 -10.57 -7.11 -36.18
CA ARG A 101 -10.01 -6.73 -37.49
C ARG A 101 -11.13 -6.40 -38.46
N VAL A 102 -11.12 -5.16 -38.94
CA VAL A 102 -12.01 -4.67 -39.99
C VAL A 102 -11.24 -4.34 -41.26
N ARG A 103 -11.86 -4.52 -42.42
CA ARG A 103 -11.39 -3.96 -43.69
C ARG A 103 -12.27 -2.76 -44.02
N VAL A 104 -11.69 -1.57 -44.14
CA VAL A 104 -12.37 -0.36 -44.60
C VAL A 104 -12.11 -0.20 -46.11
N PRO A 105 -13.11 -0.40 -46.99
CA PRO A 105 -12.93 -0.15 -48.41
C PRO A 105 -12.69 1.34 -48.69
N ALA A 106 -12.04 1.66 -49.82
CA ALA A 106 -11.80 3.04 -50.24
C ALA A 106 -13.11 3.84 -50.29
N HIS A 107 -13.10 5.04 -49.70
CA HIS A 107 -14.27 5.94 -49.59
C HIS A 107 -15.51 5.34 -48.90
N LYS A 108 -15.36 4.23 -48.18
CA LYS A 108 -16.44 3.63 -47.36
C LYS A 108 -16.15 3.86 -45.88
N LYS A 109 -17.20 3.69 -45.07
CA LYS A 109 -17.15 3.74 -43.61
C LYS A 109 -17.48 2.36 -43.05
N VAL A 110 -16.79 1.97 -41.99
CA VAL A 110 -17.17 0.87 -41.11
C VAL A 110 -17.52 1.48 -39.76
N SER A 111 -18.63 1.04 -39.17
CA SER A 111 -19.07 1.45 -37.83
C SER A 111 -19.01 0.25 -36.91
N LEU A 112 -18.36 0.42 -35.76
CA LEU A 112 -18.26 -0.56 -34.69
C LEU A 112 -19.01 -0.04 -33.47
N VAL A 113 -19.71 -0.92 -32.78
CA VAL A 113 -20.43 -0.61 -31.55
C VAL A 113 -19.89 -1.50 -30.44
N PHE A 114 -19.38 -0.87 -29.38
CA PHE A 114 -18.95 -1.57 -28.17
C PHE A 114 -20.07 -1.53 -27.15
N TRP A 115 -20.48 -2.70 -26.69
CA TRP A 115 -21.56 -2.86 -25.73
C TRP A 115 -21.00 -3.27 -24.37
N THR A 116 -21.51 -2.66 -23.31
CA THR A 116 -21.26 -3.09 -21.94
C THR A 116 -22.58 -3.17 -21.20
N PHE A 117 -22.90 -4.33 -20.65
CA PHE A 117 -24.12 -4.57 -19.87
C PHE A 117 -23.75 -4.91 -18.44
N ALA A 118 -24.57 -4.47 -17.48
CA ALA A 118 -24.53 -4.94 -16.10
C ALA A 118 -25.93 -5.34 -15.67
N GLY A 119 -26.07 -6.45 -14.95
CA GLY A 119 -27.36 -6.98 -14.51
C GLY A 119 -27.27 -7.82 -13.24
N GLY A 120 -28.43 -8.04 -12.60
CA GLY A 120 -28.53 -8.79 -11.34
C GLY A 120 -28.41 -10.30 -11.49
N SER A 121 -28.39 -10.83 -12.71
CA SER A 121 -28.20 -12.26 -12.98
C SER A 121 -27.48 -12.48 -14.30
N ARG A 122 -26.85 -13.65 -14.42
CA ARG A 122 -26.21 -14.10 -15.66
C ARG A 122 -27.20 -14.11 -16.83
N ASP A 123 -28.37 -14.71 -16.63
CA ASP A 123 -29.38 -14.88 -17.67
C ASP A 123 -29.90 -13.54 -18.21
N ALA A 124 -30.09 -12.54 -17.34
CA ALA A 124 -30.53 -11.21 -17.75
C ALA A 124 -29.49 -10.53 -18.66
N VAL A 125 -28.20 -10.68 -18.33
CA VAL A 125 -27.10 -10.14 -19.14
C VAL A 125 -26.98 -10.90 -20.46
N GLU A 126 -27.09 -12.23 -20.48
CA GLU A 126 -27.06 -13.01 -21.72
C GLU A 126 -28.23 -12.68 -22.65
N HIS A 127 -29.43 -12.49 -22.10
CA HIS A 127 -30.59 -12.05 -22.88
C HIS A 127 -30.37 -10.66 -23.50
N ALA A 128 -29.76 -9.74 -22.74
CA ALA A 128 -29.37 -8.43 -23.26
C ALA A 128 -28.33 -8.58 -24.39
N VAL A 129 -27.28 -9.37 -24.20
CA VAL A 129 -26.27 -9.62 -25.26
C VAL A 129 -26.92 -10.15 -26.53
N ALA A 130 -27.78 -11.17 -26.43
CA ALA A 130 -28.45 -11.77 -27.59
C ALA A 130 -29.29 -10.73 -28.37
N THR A 131 -30.04 -9.89 -27.65
CA THR A 131 -30.88 -8.84 -28.24
C THR A 131 -30.05 -7.75 -28.94
N HIS A 132 -28.92 -7.37 -28.35
CA HIS A 132 -28.13 -6.21 -28.79
C HIS A 132 -27.05 -6.56 -29.82
N ARG A 133 -26.94 -7.83 -30.22
CA ARG A 133 -26.09 -8.26 -31.35
C ARG A 133 -26.59 -7.83 -32.72
N HIS A 134 -27.88 -7.53 -32.85
CA HIS A 134 -28.46 -7.08 -34.12
C HIS A 134 -28.02 -5.64 -34.47
N PRO A 135 -27.55 -5.38 -35.70
CA PRO A 135 -27.10 -4.05 -36.16
C PRO A 135 -28.08 -2.90 -35.89
N GLU A 136 -29.37 -3.15 -36.08
CA GLU A 136 -30.45 -2.16 -35.93
C GLU A 136 -30.61 -1.68 -34.47
N THR A 137 -30.16 -2.47 -33.49
CA THR A 137 -30.44 -2.24 -32.07
C THR A 137 -29.75 -1.00 -31.53
N PHE A 138 -28.53 -0.67 -31.99
CA PHE A 138 -27.84 0.53 -31.54
C PHE A 138 -28.63 1.81 -31.85
N ALA A 139 -29.19 1.92 -33.05
CA ALA A 139 -30.00 3.08 -33.44
C ALA A 139 -31.25 3.21 -32.57
N ARG A 140 -31.89 2.09 -32.24
CA ARG A 140 -33.05 2.04 -31.34
C ARG A 140 -32.69 2.46 -29.92
N GLU A 141 -31.66 1.84 -29.32
CA GLU A 141 -31.23 2.15 -27.95
C GLU A 141 -30.72 3.58 -27.82
N TYR A 142 -29.98 4.08 -28.82
CA TYR A 142 -29.57 5.48 -28.87
C TYR A 142 -30.78 6.43 -28.90
N SER A 143 -31.81 6.10 -29.68
CA SER A 143 -33.05 6.88 -29.74
C SER A 143 -33.85 6.82 -28.43
N LEU A 144 -33.90 5.67 -27.76
CA LEU A 144 -34.53 5.50 -26.45
C LEU A 144 -33.78 6.26 -25.36
N SER A 145 -32.44 6.19 -25.33
CA SER A 145 -31.59 6.95 -24.42
C SER A 145 -31.74 8.45 -24.63
N TRP A 146 -31.81 8.89 -25.89
CA TRP A 146 -32.12 10.28 -26.22
C TRP A 146 -33.49 10.70 -25.66
N THR A 147 -34.53 9.92 -25.93
CA THR A 147 -35.91 10.18 -25.45
C THR A 147 -35.97 10.22 -23.92
N SER A 148 -35.37 9.24 -23.25
CA SER A 148 -35.27 9.18 -21.79
C SER A 148 -34.53 10.39 -21.23
N SER A 149 -33.44 10.82 -21.87
CA SER A 149 -32.72 12.03 -21.49
C SER A 149 -33.60 13.28 -21.64
N GLN A 150 -34.37 13.40 -22.72
CA GLN A 150 -35.32 14.51 -22.90
C GLN A 150 -36.43 14.49 -21.84
N VAL A 151 -36.98 13.32 -21.51
CA VAL A 151 -37.99 13.17 -20.44
C VAL A 151 -37.42 13.55 -19.09
N GLN A 152 -36.18 13.13 -18.77
CA GLN A 152 -35.50 13.49 -17.54
C GLN A 152 -35.28 15.01 -17.46
N LEU A 153 -34.81 15.63 -18.55
CA LEU A 153 -34.66 17.09 -18.64
C LEU A 153 -35.99 17.82 -18.45
N TYR A 154 -37.07 17.31 -19.05
CA TYR A 154 -38.41 17.86 -18.89
C TYR A 154 -38.90 17.79 -17.44
N HIS A 155 -38.70 16.67 -16.75
CA HIS A 155 -39.08 16.52 -15.33
C HIS A 155 -38.33 17.46 -14.39
N ILE A 156 -37.07 17.79 -14.70
CA ILE A 156 -36.26 18.76 -13.93
C ILE A 156 -36.54 20.20 -14.39
N GLY A 157 -37.21 20.40 -15.53
CA GLY A 157 -37.50 21.72 -16.09
C GLY A 157 -36.28 22.41 -16.71
N ILE A 158 -35.40 21.63 -17.37
CA ILE A 158 -34.13 22.09 -17.97
C ILE A 158 -34.22 21.98 -19.50
N LYS A 159 -33.78 23.01 -20.22
CA LYS A 159 -33.67 22.98 -21.69
C LYS A 159 -32.37 22.27 -22.12
N PRO A 160 -32.32 21.64 -23.32
CA PRO A 160 -31.10 20.99 -23.80
C PRO A 160 -29.85 21.88 -23.82
N ALA A 161 -29.99 23.17 -24.14
CA ALA A 161 -28.88 24.13 -24.08
C ALA A 161 -28.36 24.35 -22.64
N GLU A 162 -29.27 24.50 -21.67
CA GLU A 162 -28.91 24.62 -20.24
C GLU A 162 -28.19 23.35 -19.76
N ALA A 163 -28.64 22.16 -20.19
CA ALA A 163 -28.00 20.90 -19.84
C ALA A 163 -26.55 20.80 -20.36
N ALA A 164 -26.28 21.32 -21.56
CA ALA A 164 -24.93 21.37 -22.12
C ALA A 164 -24.01 22.28 -21.28
N ASP A 165 -24.51 23.45 -20.86
CA ASP A 165 -23.77 24.34 -19.97
C ASP A 165 -23.53 23.70 -18.60
N TYR A 166 -24.53 23.00 -18.04
CA TYR A 166 -24.38 22.29 -16.77
C TYR A 166 -23.36 21.15 -16.85
N GLN A 167 -23.27 20.44 -17.98
CA GLN A 167 -22.22 19.43 -18.21
C GLN A 167 -20.83 20.05 -18.26
N LYS A 168 -20.67 21.21 -18.90
CA LYS A 168 -19.40 21.95 -18.90
C LYS A 168 -18.98 22.35 -17.49
N VAL A 169 -19.90 22.90 -16.69
CA VAL A 169 -19.64 23.25 -15.28
C VAL A 169 -19.24 22.03 -14.47
N ALA A 170 -19.92 20.88 -14.67
CA ALA A 170 -19.55 19.62 -14.03
C ALA A 170 -18.11 19.21 -14.37
N ALA A 171 -17.67 19.38 -15.62
CA ALA A 171 -16.29 19.11 -16.01
C ALA A 171 -15.31 20.01 -15.22
N TYR A 172 -15.61 21.30 -15.05
CA TYR A 172 -14.77 22.22 -14.29
C TYR A 172 -14.82 22.01 -12.76
N LEU A 173 -15.90 21.44 -12.23
CA LEU A 173 -15.95 21.02 -10.82
C LEU A 173 -15.04 19.80 -10.56
N LEU A 174 -14.94 18.89 -11.53
CA LEU A 174 -14.08 17.70 -11.47
C LEU A 174 -12.62 18.01 -11.80
N TYR A 175 -12.40 18.84 -12.83
CA TYR A 175 -11.11 19.26 -13.36
C TYR A 175 -11.05 20.80 -13.32
N PRO A 176 -10.58 21.39 -12.20
CA PRO A 176 -10.68 22.82 -11.97
C PRO A 176 -10.01 23.64 -13.07
N GLU A 177 -10.77 24.59 -13.60
CA GLU A 177 -10.28 25.57 -14.57
C GLU A 177 -9.79 26.82 -13.85
N ARG A 178 -8.59 27.29 -14.18
CA ARG A 178 -7.94 28.42 -13.50
C ARG A 178 -8.78 29.69 -13.53
N THR A 179 -9.42 29.98 -14.66
CA THR A 179 -10.19 31.22 -14.88
C THR A 179 -11.49 31.27 -14.08
N LEU A 180 -11.97 30.12 -13.57
CA LEU A 180 -13.17 30.02 -12.74
C LEU A 180 -12.87 30.00 -11.24
N ARG A 181 -11.60 29.96 -10.83
CA ARG A 181 -11.18 30.02 -9.42
C ARG A 181 -10.77 31.43 -9.01
N GLN A 182 -10.51 31.60 -7.72
CA GLN A 182 -9.85 32.82 -7.24
C GLN A 182 -8.44 32.96 -7.86
N PRO A 183 -7.93 34.19 -8.01
CA PRO A 183 -6.55 34.43 -8.44
C PRO A 183 -5.52 33.71 -7.55
N PRO A 184 -4.36 33.31 -8.09
CA PRO A 184 -3.36 32.55 -7.34
C PRO A 184 -2.92 33.21 -6.02
N GLU A 185 -2.72 34.54 -5.98
CA GLU A 185 -2.31 35.23 -4.75
C GLU A 185 -3.41 35.20 -3.68
N THR A 186 -4.67 35.28 -4.10
CA THR A 186 -5.84 35.18 -3.23
C THR A 186 -6.01 33.76 -2.68
N ILE A 187 -5.76 32.73 -3.51
CA ILE A 187 -5.78 31.34 -3.02
C ILE A 187 -4.65 31.14 -1.99
N ALA A 188 -3.43 31.58 -2.31
CA ALA A 188 -2.27 31.37 -1.46
C ALA A 188 -2.39 32.08 -0.09
N SER A 189 -2.97 33.29 -0.06
CA SER A 189 -3.16 34.06 1.17
C SER A 189 -4.47 33.74 1.91
N GLY A 190 -5.49 33.26 1.20
CA GLY A 190 -6.84 33.08 1.73
C GLY A 190 -7.23 31.66 2.12
N LEU A 191 -6.49 30.64 1.68
CA LEU A 191 -6.82 29.24 2.00
C LEU A 191 -6.46 28.89 3.45
N GLY A 192 -7.48 28.72 4.31
CA GLY A 192 -7.36 28.19 5.66
C GLY A 192 -7.61 26.68 5.77
N LYS A 193 -7.90 26.22 7.00
CA LYS A 193 -8.19 24.81 7.30
C LYS A 193 -9.58 24.44 6.81
N GLN A 194 -9.78 23.16 6.47
CA GLN A 194 -11.12 22.65 6.16
C GLN A 194 -12.14 22.95 7.26
N SER A 195 -11.73 22.91 8.53
CA SER A 195 -12.59 23.18 9.68
C SER A 195 -13.14 24.60 9.72
N ASP A 196 -12.51 25.55 9.03
CA ASP A 196 -12.94 26.95 9.02
C ASP A 196 -14.24 27.14 8.22
N LEU A 197 -14.67 26.08 7.50
CA LEU A 197 -15.96 26.02 6.82
C LEU A 197 -17.11 25.53 7.72
N TRP A 198 -16.81 24.84 8.82
CA TRP A 198 -17.80 24.19 9.67
C TRP A 198 -18.78 25.15 10.38
N PRO A 199 -18.41 26.40 10.77
CA PRO A 199 -19.37 27.37 11.30
C PRO A 199 -20.54 27.67 10.36
N MET A 200 -20.35 27.44 9.05
CA MET A 200 -21.39 27.58 8.01
C MET A 200 -22.14 26.27 7.72
N SER A 201 -21.89 25.21 8.49
CA SER A 201 -22.36 23.84 8.25
C SER A 201 -21.88 23.23 6.93
N ILE A 202 -20.79 23.76 6.36
CA ILE A 202 -20.19 23.25 5.11
C ILE A 202 -19.07 22.27 5.50
N SER A 203 -19.19 21.01 5.09
CA SER A 203 -18.18 19.98 5.42
C SER A 203 -16.81 20.23 4.79
N GLY A 204 -16.81 20.76 3.56
CA GLY A 204 -15.61 20.95 2.75
C GLY A 204 -15.10 19.69 2.04
N ASP A 205 -15.82 18.56 2.10
CA ASP A 205 -15.41 17.30 1.48
C ASP A 205 -15.79 17.18 -0.01
N TYR A 206 -16.77 17.95 -0.46
CA TYR A 206 -17.27 17.94 -1.84
C TYR A 206 -16.74 19.14 -2.63
N PRO A 207 -16.71 19.08 -3.98
CA PRO A 207 -16.43 20.25 -4.80
C PRO A 207 -17.40 21.40 -4.48
N ILE A 208 -16.86 22.59 -4.22
CA ILE A 208 -17.66 23.78 -3.89
C ILE A 208 -17.83 24.67 -5.13
N PHE A 209 -19.08 25.05 -5.39
CA PHE A 209 -19.47 26.14 -6.28
C PHE A 209 -19.92 27.33 -5.41
N ALA A 210 -19.17 28.42 -5.40
CA ALA A 210 -19.53 29.63 -4.65
C ALA A 210 -20.14 30.68 -5.60
N LEU A 211 -21.38 31.10 -5.32
CA LEU A 211 -22.06 32.19 -6.01
C LEU A 211 -22.19 33.40 -5.08
N ARG A 212 -21.56 34.50 -5.43
CA ARG A 212 -21.59 35.77 -4.69
C ARG A 212 -22.74 36.65 -5.20
N ILE A 213 -23.53 37.19 -4.28
CA ILE A 213 -24.77 37.94 -4.55
C ILE A 213 -24.80 39.18 -3.67
N ASP A 214 -24.94 40.36 -4.27
CA ASP A 214 -25.03 41.65 -3.57
C ASP A 214 -26.28 42.46 -3.98
N ASN A 215 -27.06 41.96 -4.95
CA ASN A 215 -28.27 42.59 -5.48
C ASN A 215 -29.40 41.56 -5.71
N GLU A 216 -30.64 41.92 -5.37
CA GLU A 216 -31.84 41.09 -5.57
C GLU A 216 -32.21 40.91 -7.05
N ALA A 217 -31.82 41.84 -7.91
CA ALA A 217 -32.08 41.76 -9.35
C ALA A 217 -31.43 40.52 -10.00
N ASP A 218 -30.38 39.97 -9.39
CA ASP A 218 -29.58 38.89 -9.96
C ASP A 218 -29.94 37.49 -9.41
N LEU A 219 -31.03 37.37 -8.64
CA LEU A 219 -31.47 36.11 -8.04
C LEU A 219 -31.88 35.04 -9.06
N ASP A 220 -32.12 35.41 -10.33
CA ASP A 220 -32.34 34.44 -11.41
C ASP A 220 -31.08 33.62 -11.73
N VAL A 221 -29.89 34.16 -11.51
CA VAL A 221 -28.63 33.41 -11.62
C VAL A 221 -28.58 32.32 -10.57
N LEU A 222 -28.98 32.62 -9.33
CA LEU A 222 -29.09 31.63 -8.25
C LEU A 222 -30.06 30.50 -8.62
N ARG A 223 -31.24 30.83 -9.15
CA ARG A 223 -32.20 29.82 -9.65
C ARG A 223 -31.59 28.94 -10.75
N GLY A 224 -30.78 29.53 -11.63
CA GLY A 224 -30.03 28.81 -12.66
C GLY A 224 -29.03 27.81 -12.09
N VAL A 225 -28.23 28.22 -11.09
CA VAL A 225 -27.24 27.35 -10.43
C VAL A 225 -27.91 26.24 -9.62
N LEU A 226 -29.03 26.52 -8.94
CA LEU A 226 -29.76 25.49 -8.19
C LEU A 226 -30.40 24.44 -9.10
N ARG A 227 -30.88 24.83 -10.29
CA ARG A 227 -31.29 23.87 -11.34
C ARG A 227 -30.12 23.03 -11.84
N ALA A 228 -28.94 23.62 -11.99
CA ALA A 228 -27.72 22.90 -12.33
C ALA A 228 -27.34 21.87 -11.24
N GLN A 229 -27.52 22.23 -9.97
CA GLN A 229 -27.29 21.34 -8.83
C GLN A 229 -28.23 20.13 -8.85
N GLU A 230 -29.53 20.33 -9.11
CA GLU A 230 -30.47 19.23 -9.30
C GLU A 230 -30.07 18.32 -10.47
N TYR A 231 -29.60 18.91 -11.58
CA TYR A 231 -29.06 18.18 -12.72
C TYR A 231 -27.86 17.31 -12.33
N TRP A 232 -26.83 17.87 -11.70
CA TRP A 232 -25.63 17.12 -11.28
C TRP A 232 -25.98 15.99 -10.31
N ARG A 233 -26.84 16.27 -9.33
CA ARG A 233 -27.32 15.25 -8.38
C ARG A 233 -28.06 14.12 -9.11
N SER A 234 -28.89 14.44 -10.11
CA SER A 234 -29.58 13.45 -10.94
C SER A 234 -28.62 12.57 -11.76
N LYS A 235 -27.38 13.02 -11.97
CA LYS A 235 -26.30 12.29 -12.62
C LYS A 235 -25.30 11.67 -11.64
N GLY A 236 -25.56 11.75 -10.34
CA GLY A 236 -24.71 11.17 -9.28
C GLY A 236 -23.50 12.03 -8.90
N LEU A 237 -23.42 13.29 -9.34
CA LEU A 237 -22.38 14.23 -8.96
C LEU A 237 -22.88 15.10 -7.79
N THR A 238 -22.31 14.89 -6.60
CA THR A 238 -22.56 15.72 -5.42
C THR A 238 -21.66 16.95 -5.43
N VAL A 239 -22.26 18.14 -5.27
CA VAL A 239 -21.59 19.45 -5.30
C VAL A 239 -22.19 20.30 -4.19
N ASP A 240 -21.35 20.95 -3.40
CA ASP A 240 -21.77 21.93 -2.41
C ASP A 240 -21.96 23.29 -3.12
N VAL A 241 -23.20 23.73 -3.28
CA VAL A 241 -23.51 25.07 -3.83
C VAL A 241 -23.68 26.05 -2.67
N VAL A 242 -22.85 27.10 -2.65
CA VAL A 242 -22.84 28.09 -1.58
C VAL A 242 -23.22 29.46 -2.14
N ALA A 243 -24.40 29.94 -1.78
CA ALA A 243 -24.88 31.28 -2.09
C ALA A 243 -24.44 32.25 -0.98
N VAL A 244 -23.55 33.19 -1.32
CA VAL A 244 -22.99 34.17 -0.39
C VAL A 244 -23.66 35.51 -0.59
N ASN A 245 -24.38 35.99 0.43
CA ASN A 245 -24.94 37.33 0.46
C ASN A 245 -23.90 38.35 0.92
N GLU A 246 -23.47 39.23 0.02
CA GLU A 246 -22.46 40.28 0.22
C GLU A 246 -23.06 41.68 0.35
N ARG A 247 -24.39 41.79 0.41
CA ARG A 247 -25.07 43.09 0.53
C ARG A 247 -24.73 43.76 1.87
N ALA A 248 -24.60 45.09 1.85
CA ALA A 248 -24.30 45.89 3.04
C ALA A 248 -25.38 45.73 4.13
N PHE A 249 -24.96 45.88 5.40
CA PHE A 249 -25.74 45.57 6.61
C PHE A 249 -27.17 46.15 6.62
N SER A 250 -27.37 47.35 6.06
CA SER A 250 -28.68 48.03 6.06
C SER A 250 -29.74 47.36 5.17
N TYR A 251 -29.36 46.50 4.22
CA TYR A 251 -30.27 45.83 3.30
C TYR A 251 -30.07 44.31 3.21
N ALA A 252 -29.11 43.75 3.97
CA ALA A 252 -28.75 42.34 3.90
C ALA A 252 -29.90 41.39 4.28
N GLN A 253 -30.81 41.80 5.18
CA GLN A 253 -31.88 40.94 5.69
C GLN A 253 -32.94 40.60 4.64
N ASP A 254 -33.36 41.56 3.81
CA ASP A 254 -34.41 41.33 2.81
C ASP A 254 -33.90 40.43 1.67
N THR A 255 -32.67 40.67 1.22
CA THR A 255 -31.99 39.81 0.24
C THR A 255 -31.74 38.42 0.80
N GLN A 256 -31.36 38.32 2.08
CA GLN A 256 -31.18 37.01 2.71
C GLN A 256 -32.50 36.22 2.74
N ARG A 257 -33.61 36.84 3.13
CA ARG A 257 -34.93 36.19 3.10
C ARG A 257 -35.30 35.71 1.69
N ALA A 258 -34.98 36.49 0.66
CA ALA A 258 -35.22 36.08 -0.72
C ALA A 258 -34.34 34.89 -1.14
N ILE A 259 -33.05 34.88 -0.76
CA ILE A 259 -32.14 33.75 -0.99
C ILE A 259 -32.63 32.50 -0.26
N ASP A 260 -32.94 32.61 1.04
CA ASP A 260 -33.41 31.51 1.87
C ASP A 260 -34.70 30.92 1.31
N TRP A 261 -35.66 31.76 0.91
CA TRP A 261 -36.90 31.31 0.27
C TRP A 261 -36.66 30.49 -1.00
N ILE A 262 -35.75 30.95 -1.88
CA ILE A 262 -35.38 30.21 -3.09
C ILE A 262 -34.70 28.88 -2.70
N VAL A 263 -33.73 28.92 -1.80
CA VAL A 263 -32.96 27.74 -1.37
C VAL A 263 -33.87 26.70 -0.71
N GLU A 264 -34.73 27.08 0.23
CA GLU A 264 -35.69 26.18 0.88
C GLU A 264 -36.64 25.50 -0.12
N GLY A 265 -37.09 26.23 -1.14
CA GLY A 265 -37.91 25.67 -2.21
C GLY A 265 -37.21 24.54 -2.99
N PHE A 266 -35.89 24.61 -3.18
CA PHE A 266 -35.09 23.55 -3.79
C PHE A 266 -34.74 22.43 -2.81
N ARG A 267 -34.48 22.77 -1.53
CA ARG A 267 -34.24 21.78 -0.46
C ARG A 267 -35.45 20.86 -0.28
N ALA A 268 -36.66 21.42 -0.28
CA ALA A 268 -37.91 20.65 -0.14
C ALA A 268 -38.16 19.63 -1.26
N ARG A 269 -37.57 19.85 -2.45
CA ARG A 269 -37.69 18.92 -3.60
C ARG A 269 -36.70 17.75 -3.53
N GLY A 270 -35.65 17.84 -2.72
CA GLY A 270 -34.59 16.84 -2.62
C GLY A 270 -34.65 16.09 -1.29
N GLY A 271 -35.13 14.86 -1.28
CA GLY A 271 -35.04 14.02 -0.06
C GLY A 271 -33.58 13.80 0.36
N GLY A 272 -33.22 14.22 1.59
CA GLY A 272 -31.86 14.08 2.17
C GLY A 272 -31.29 15.40 2.73
N GLN A 273 -30.06 15.38 3.26
CA GLN A 273 -29.34 16.61 3.64
C GLN A 273 -29.01 17.43 2.38
N PRO A 274 -29.43 18.70 2.29
CA PRO A 274 -29.22 19.46 1.07
C PRO A 274 -27.82 20.06 1.00
N HIS A 275 -27.04 19.68 -0.03
CA HIS A 275 -25.75 20.26 -0.42
C HIS A 275 -25.89 21.68 -1.03
N ILE A 276 -26.75 22.49 -0.42
CA ILE A 276 -27.07 23.86 -0.82
C ILE A 276 -27.00 24.69 0.45
N PHE A 277 -26.16 25.72 0.47
CA PHE A 277 -25.89 26.55 1.64
C PHE A 277 -26.15 28.02 1.29
N ALA A 278 -26.85 28.72 2.18
CA ALA A 278 -27.04 30.17 2.09
C ALA A 278 -26.32 30.79 3.29
N VAL A 279 -25.36 31.67 3.02
CA VAL A 279 -24.50 32.26 4.05
C VAL A 279 -24.41 33.77 3.88
N ARG A 280 -24.20 34.48 4.99
CA ARG A 280 -24.11 35.93 5.05
C ARG A 280 -22.69 36.40 5.29
N ARG A 281 -22.17 37.27 4.42
CA ARG A 281 -20.81 37.79 4.55
C ARG A 281 -20.57 38.51 5.88
N ASP A 282 -21.56 39.25 6.38
CA ASP A 282 -21.45 40.04 7.61
C ASP A 282 -21.49 39.18 8.89
N GLN A 283 -21.83 37.89 8.77
CA GLN A 283 -21.83 36.92 9.88
C GLN A 283 -20.63 35.96 9.82
N MET A 284 -19.76 36.12 8.81
CA MET A 284 -18.59 35.29 8.60
C MET A 284 -17.33 36.02 9.05
N SER A 285 -16.39 35.30 9.66
CA SER A 285 -15.03 35.80 9.80
C SER A 285 -14.38 35.96 8.43
N ASP A 286 -13.39 36.83 8.33
CA ASP A 286 -12.61 36.99 7.11
C ASP A 286 -11.90 35.67 6.72
N GLU A 287 -11.44 34.91 7.72
CA GLU A 287 -10.81 33.60 7.53
C GLU A 287 -11.75 32.57 6.89
N SER A 288 -12.98 32.43 7.40
CA SER A 288 -13.99 31.51 6.84
C SER A 288 -14.39 31.92 5.42
N TYR A 289 -14.55 33.23 5.18
CA TYR A 289 -14.90 33.76 3.86
C TYR A 289 -13.80 33.52 2.82
N ASN A 290 -12.56 33.85 3.17
CA ASN A 290 -11.41 33.65 2.30
C ASN A 290 -11.20 32.15 2.01
N THR A 291 -11.35 31.29 3.02
CA THR A 291 -11.21 29.84 2.87
C THR A 291 -12.29 29.27 1.95
N LEU A 292 -13.55 29.72 2.09
CA LEU A 292 -14.64 29.33 1.20
C LEU A 292 -14.32 29.66 -0.26
N LEU A 293 -13.88 30.87 -0.54
CA LEU A 293 -13.58 31.30 -1.91
C LEU A 293 -12.31 30.63 -2.47
N ALA A 294 -11.28 30.43 -1.65
CA ALA A 294 -10.03 29.80 -2.07
C ALA A 294 -10.17 28.29 -2.33
N SER A 295 -10.97 27.60 -1.52
CA SER A 295 -11.25 26.16 -1.63
C SER A 295 -12.25 25.82 -2.75
N ALA A 296 -13.09 26.79 -3.15
CA ALA A 296 -14.04 26.62 -4.24
C ALA A 296 -13.36 26.33 -5.58
N ARG A 297 -13.97 25.40 -6.34
CA ARG A 297 -13.54 25.07 -7.71
C ARG A 297 -14.08 26.05 -8.72
N ILE A 298 -15.20 26.67 -8.39
CA ILE A 298 -15.83 27.73 -9.18
C ILE A 298 -16.27 28.83 -8.24
N VAL A 299 -15.87 30.06 -8.52
CA VAL A 299 -16.36 31.27 -7.87
C VAL A 299 -16.93 32.19 -8.93
N MET A 300 -18.22 32.51 -8.79
CA MET A 300 -18.92 33.41 -9.71
C MET A 300 -19.59 34.54 -8.93
N HIS A 301 -19.84 35.65 -9.63
CA HIS A 301 -20.60 36.78 -9.11
C HIS A 301 -21.88 36.94 -9.91
N ALA A 302 -23.03 37.07 -9.25
CA ALA A 302 -24.32 37.09 -9.93
C ALA A 302 -24.47 38.28 -10.91
N GLN A 303 -23.90 39.45 -10.57
CA GLN A 303 -23.88 40.63 -11.45
C GLN A 303 -23.11 40.42 -12.78
N ASN A 304 -22.26 39.40 -12.89
CA ASN A 304 -21.46 39.18 -14.10
C ASN A 304 -22.26 38.54 -15.25
N GLY A 305 -23.56 38.34 -15.06
CA GLY A 305 -24.49 37.77 -16.05
C GLY A 305 -24.86 36.33 -15.74
N SER A 306 -25.60 35.71 -16.65
CA SER A 306 -26.01 34.31 -16.53
C SER A 306 -24.81 33.36 -16.49
N LEU A 307 -25.05 32.14 -15.98
CA LEU A 307 -24.04 31.06 -15.95
C LEU A 307 -23.37 30.84 -17.32
N ALA A 308 -24.17 30.82 -18.40
CA ALA A 308 -23.69 30.63 -19.76
C ALA A 308 -22.83 31.79 -20.30
N GLU A 309 -23.12 33.03 -19.88
CA GLU A 309 -22.31 34.20 -20.26
C GLU A 309 -20.96 34.20 -19.54
N GLN A 310 -20.96 33.87 -18.24
CA GLN A 310 -19.73 33.79 -17.46
C GLN A 310 -18.81 32.66 -17.96
N LEU A 311 -19.37 31.50 -18.31
CA LEU A 311 -18.61 30.39 -18.91
C LEU A 311 -17.96 30.79 -20.25
N ARG A 312 -18.71 31.43 -21.15
CA ARG A 312 -18.17 31.86 -22.45
C ARG A 312 -17.02 32.86 -22.29
N ARG A 313 -17.14 33.84 -21.39
CA ARG A 313 -16.05 34.78 -21.10
C ARG A 313 -14.82 34.05 -20.55
N SER A 314 -15.02 33.05 -19.70
CA SER A 314 -13.94 32.21 -19.16
C SER A 314 -13.20 31.46 -20.27
N GLU A 315 -13.95 30.87 -21.22
CA GLU A 315 -13.39 30.16 -22.38
C GLU A 315 -12.59 31.11 -23.28
N GLU A 316 -13.09 32.32 -23.56
CA GLU A 316 -12.38 33.36 -24.31
C GLU A 316 -11.06 33.76 -23.63
N ILE A 317 -11.07 33.96 -22.30
CA ILE A 317 -9.88 34.27 -21.52
C ILE A 317 -8.88 33.11 -21.54
N THR A 318 -9.34 31.86 -21.38
CA THR A 318 -8.47 30.68 -21.42
C THR A 318 -7.78 30.54 -22.78
N VAL A 319 -8.50 30.81 -23.88
CA VAL A 319 -7.92 30.82 -25.25
C VAL A 319 -6.87 31.92 -25.40
N ASP A 320 -7.15 33.13 -24.90
CA ASP A 320 -6.21 34.25 -24.93
C ASP A 320 -4.95 33.98 -24.09
N LEU A 321 -5.11 33.37 -22.90
CA LEU A 321 -4.00 32.96 -22.05
C LEU A 321 -3.13 31.90 -22.74
N ALA A 322 -3.74 30.87 -23.34
CA ALA A 322 -3.03 29.86 -24.10
C ALA A 322 -2.26 30.46 -25.28
N ALA A 323 -2.82 31.46 -25.97
CA ALA A 323 -2.16 32.17 -27.06
C ALA A 323 -1.00 33.06 -26.58
N ARG A 324 -1.07 33.63 -25.37
CA ARG A 324 0.01 34.39 -24.74
C ARG A 324 1.14 33.48 -24.27
N ASP A 325 0.84 32.39 -23.61
CA ASP A 325 1.83 31.40 -23.15
C ASP A 325 2.60 30.80 -24.34
N ALA A 326 1.91 30.55 -25.46
CA ALA A 326 2.54 30.14 -26.73
C ALA A 326 3.49 31.23 -27.29
N LYS A 327 3.15 32.52 -27.17
CA LYS A 327 4.03 33.63 -27.62
C LYS A 327 5.25 33.81 -26.72
N THR A 328 5.10 33.65 -25.41
CA THR A 328 6.23 33.72 -24.45
C THR A 328 7.19 32.54 -24.65
N ALA A 329 6.69 31.36 -25.01
CA ALA A 329 7.50 30.19 -25.35
C ALA A 329 8.29 30.33 -26.68
N ILE A 330 7.89 31.25 -27.56
CA ILE A 330 8.53 31.51 -28.87
C ILE A 330 9.49 32.74 -28.80
N GLY A 331 9.44 33.52 -27.71
CA GLY A 331 10.20 34.76 -27.53
C GLY A 331 11.67 34.60 -27.14
N GLY A 332 12.44 33.79 -27.87
CA GLY A 332 13.91 33.75 -27.81
C GLY A 332 14.52 34.36 -29.08
N GLN A 333 14.78 35.67 -29.06
CA GLN A 333 15.53 36.48 -30.04
C GLN A 333 15.20 36.31 -31.54
N ALA A 334 14.45 37.25 -32.11
CA ALA A 334 14.77 37.89 -33.40
C ALA A 334 13.97 39.18 -33.61
N SER A 335 14.68 40.27 -33.88
CA SER A 335 14.17 41.56 -34.32
C SER A 335 13.72 41.53 -35.78
N SER A 336 12.59 42.17 -36.11
CA SER A 336 12.46 43.27 -37.10
C SER A 336 11.08 43.33 -37.78
N GLN A 337 10.48 44.52 -37.75
CA GLN A 337 9.78 45.23 -38.84
C GLN A 337 8.76 44.49 -39.72
N GLY A 338 7.48 44.88 -39.51
CA GLY A 338 6.52 45.31 -40.53
C GLY A 338 6.13 44.36 -41.67
N LEU A 339 4.86 43.97 -41.71
CA LEU A 339 4.00 43.98 -42.91
C LEU A 339 2.52 43.75 -42.53
N GLY A 340 1.63 44.34 -43.33
CA GLY A 340 0.23 44.64 -43.03
C GLY A 340 -0.74 43.47 -42.92
N ALA A 341 -1.89 43.79 -42.33
CA ALA A 341 -3.07 42.93 -42.20
C ALA A 341 -3.69 42.57 -43.57
N ALA A 342 -3.86 41.28 -43.84
CA ALA A 342 -4.81 40.76 -44.81
C ALA A 342 -5.15 39.28 -44.53
N GLY A 343 -6.43 39.01 -44.26
CA GLY A 343 -7.17 37.77 -44.59
C GLY A 343 -6.60 36.42 -44.16
N LEU A 344 -7.08 35.89 -43.03
CA LEU A 344 -7.01 34.46 -42.72
C LEU A 344 -8.01 33.69 -43.62
N ALA A 345 -7.52 33.19 -44.76
CA ALA A 345 -8.14 32.10 -45.49
C ALA A 345 -7.57 30.76 -44.96
N PRO A 346 -8.38 29.67 -44.94
CA PRO A 346 -7.95 28.38 -44.41
C PRO A 346 -6.83 27.80 -45.28
N ILE A 347 -5.69 27.53 -44.66
CA ILE A 347 -4.55 26.86 -45.29
C ILE A 347 -4.97 25.43 -45.63
N ALA A 348 -5.06 25.15 -46.93
CA ALA A 348 -5.11 23.80 -47.47
C ALA A 348 -3.84 23.08 -47.05
N ILE A 349 -3.99 21.95 -46.35
CA ILE A 349 -2.91 21.03 -46.05
C ILE A 349 -2.51 20.38 -47.38
N GLU A 350 -1.49 20.94 -48.04
CA GLU A 350 -0.81 20.26 -49.13
C GLU A 350 -0.15 19.00 -48.59
N ARG A 351 -0.34 17.90 -49.34
CA ARG A 351 0.19 16.57 -49.04
C ARG A 351 1.72 16.61 -49.09
N GLY A 352 2.33 16.92 -47.95
CA GLY A 352 3.74 16.65 -47.67
C GLY A 352 3.98 15.16 -47.51
N THR A 353 4.95 14.66 -48.25
CA THR A 353 5.49 13.30 -48.31
C THR A 353 5.56 12.57 -46.98
N GLU A 354 5.16 11.29 -47.02
CA GLU A 354 5.29 10.27 -45.97
C GLU A 354 6.50 10.50 -45.04
N GLU A 355 6.23 10.99 -43.83
CA GLU A 355 7.10 10.70 -42.69
C GLU A 355 7.12 9.18 -42.52
N ARG A 356 8.23 8.57 -42.97
CA ARG A 356 8.55 7.18 -42.68
C ARG A 356 8.45 6.99 -41.17
N ARG A 357 7.44 6.21 -40.75
CA ARG A 357 7.45 5.54 -39.45
C ARG A 357 8.86 4.98 -39.23
N PRO A 358 9.51 5.23 -38.08
CA PRO A 358 10.81 4.64 -37.83
C PRO A 358 10.68 3.13 -38.02
N ALA A 359 11.50 2.57 -38.90
CA ALA A 359 11.63 1.14 -39.04
C ALA A 359 11.87 0.56 -37.65
N VAL A 360 11.07 -0.45 -37.28
CA VAL A 360 11.30 -1.26 -36.08
C VAL A 360 12.77 -1.66 -36.10
N LYS A 361 13.58 -1.06 -35.22
CA LYS A 361 14.97 -1.52 -35.06
C LYS A 361 14.87 -3.00 -34.70
N PRO A 362 15.61 -3.89 -35.40
CA PRO A 362 15.64 -5.28 -35.02
C PRO A 362 16.01 -5.36 -33.54
N ALA A 363 15.27 -6.16 -32.77
CA ALA A 363 15.59 -6.41 -31.37
C ALA A 363 17.07 -6.79 -31.31
N VAL A 364 17.88 -5.92 -30.72
CA VAL A 364 19.29 -6.25 -30.49
C VAL A 364 19.24 -7.38 -29.49
N ASN A 365 19.48 -8.60 -29.95
CA ASN A 365 19.49 -9.80 -29.11
C ASN A 365 20.72 -9.70 -28.22
N ARG A 366 20.60 -8.93 -27.13
CA ARG A 366 21.66 -8.75 -26.15
C ARG A 366 21.62 -9.91 -25.17
N PRO A 367 22.78 -10.40 -24.72
CA PRO A 367 22.82 -11.38 -23.66
C PRO A 367 22.14 -10.83 -22.40
N ALA A 368 21.52 -11.73 -21.64
CA ALA A 368 21.04 -11.42 -20.31
C ALA A 368 22.17 -10.81 -19.46
N PRO A 369 21.85 -9.91 -18.51
CA PRO A 369 22.86 -9.39 -17.59
C PRO A 369 23.63 -10.53 -16.92
N ALA A 370 24.95 -10.40 -16.82
CA ALA A 370 25.78 -11.35 -16.09
C ALA A 370 25.59 -11.17 -14.58
N GLY A 371 25.75 -12.26 -13.82
CA GLY A 371 25.64 -12.27 -12.36
C GLY A 371 26.65 -13.17 -11.67
N ASP A 372 27.75 -13.51 -12.34
CA ASP A 372 28.77 -14.44 -11.84
C ASP A 372 29.50 -13.93 -10.58
N ASP A 373 29.43 -12.62 -10.33
CA ASP A 373 29.93 -11.93 -9.14
C ASP A 373 28.94 -11.93 -7.97
N LEU A 374 27.73 -12.47 -8.13
CA LEU A 374 26.67 -12.45 -7.14
C LEU A 374 26.30 -13.86 -6.68
N ARG A 375 26.06 -14.03 -5.37
CA ARG A 375 25.53 -15.27 -4.81
C ARG A 375 24.03 -15.37 -5.12
N PHE A 376 23.54 -16.58 -5.36
CA PHE A 376 22.12 -16.84 -5.62
C PHE A 376 21.56 -16.05 -6.81
N TRP A 377 22.36 -15.85 -7.86
CA TRP A 377 21.89 -15.22 -9.10
C TRP A 377 20.70 -15.99 -9.70
N ASN A 378 19.57 -15.31 -9.86
CA ASN A 378 18.32 -15.91 -10.36
C ASN A 378 17.93 -15.45 -11.78
N GLY A 379 18.84 -14.82 -12.51
CA GLY A 379 18.58 -14.24 -13.84
C GLY A 379 18.18 -12.77 -13.82
N TYR A 380 17.75 -12.24 -12.67
CA TYR A 380 17.47 -10.80 -12.48
C TYR A 380 18.35 -10.17 -11.42
N GLY A 381 18.68 -10.90 -10.35
CA GLY A 381 19.47 -10.39 -9.24
C GLY A 381 20.11 -11.48 -8.38
N GLY A 382 20.96 -11.05 -7.45
CA GLY A 382 21.62 -11.91 -6.46
C GLY A 382 22.26 -11.07 -5.35
N PHE A 383 22.77 -11.73 -4.31
CA PHE A 383 23.41 -11.06 -3.18
C PHE A 383 24.89 -10.77 -3.47
N ALA A 384 25.30 -9.53 -3.23
CA ALA A 384 26.70 -9.14 -3.23
C ALA A 384 27.41 -9.60 -1.94
N GLU A 385 28.73 -9.47 -1.92
CA GLU A 385 29.57 -9.86 -0.77
C GLU A 385 29.19 -9.12 0.54
N ASP A 386 28.76 -7.88 0.43
CA ASP A 386 28.28 -7.05 1.55
C ASP A 386 26.85 -7.38 2.02
N GLY A 387 26.22 -8.42 1.43
CA GLY A 387 24.88 -8.87 1.76
C GLY A 387 23.74 -8.02 1.16
N SER A 388 24.05 -6.96 0.40
CA SER A 388 23.04 -6.21 -0.35
C SER A 388 22.53 -7.02 -1.55
N TYR A 389 21.25 -6.84 -1.90
CA TYR A 389 20.67 -7.51 -3.05
C TYR A 389 20.79 -6.63 -4.30
N VAL A 390 21.43 -7.17 -5.35
CA VAL A 390 21.71 -6.46 -6.60
C VAL A 390 20.81 -7.00 -7.69
N VAL A 391 20.10 -6.11 -8.38
CA VAL A 391 19.25 -6.39 -9.54
C VAL A 391 19.88 -5.76 -10.77
N ARG A 392 19.99 -6.51 -11.87
CA ARG A 392 20.44 -5.99 -13.16
C ARG A 392 19.38 -6.22 -14.21
N ILE A 393 18.98 -5.14 -14.88
CA ILE A 393 17.98 -5.16 -15.95
C ILE A 393 18.49 -4.38 -17.17
N ASN A 394 18.25 -4.89 -18.36
CA ASN A 394 18.62 -4.23 -19.61
C ASN A 394 17.47 -4.34 -20.62
N ASN A 395 17.58 -3.63 -21.75
CA ASN A 395 16.56 -3.63 -22.79
C ASN A 395 15.16 -3.28 -22.21
N ARG A 396 14.14 -4.10 -22.48
CA ARG A 396 12.79 -3.99 -21.92
C ARG A 396 12.53 -4.96 -20.77
N THR A 397 13.53 -5.71 -20.33
CA THR A 397 13.38 -6.67 -19.23
C THR A 397 13.10 -5.91 -17.93
N THR A 398 12.12 -6.37 -17.16
CA THR A 398 11.76 -5.83 -15.85
C THR A 398 11.70 -6.96 -14.84
N THR A 399 11.82 -6.63 -13.56
CA THR A 399 11.53 -7.60 -12.50
C THR A 399 10.07 -8.10 -12.65
N PRO A 400 9.78 -9.39 -12.42
CA PRO A 400 8.44 -9.93 -12.67
C PRO A 400 7.34 -9.15 -11.94
N HIS A 401 7.53 -8.79 -10.66
CA HIS A 401 6.82 -7.72 -9.96
C HIS A 401 7.83 -6.66 -9.51
N PRO A 402 7.40 -5.42 -9.21
CA PRO A 402 8.29 -4.40 -8.66
C PRO A 402 8.97 -4.92 -7.38
N TRP A 403 10.27 -5.19 -7.45
CA TRP A 403 11.06 -5.55 -6.28
C TRP A 403 11.50 -4.29 -5.57
N ILE A 404 11.03 -4.06 -4.34
CA ILE A 404 11.28 -2.81 -3.61
C ILE A 404 12.25 -2.97 -2.44
N ASN A 405 12.82 -1.84 -2.02
CA ASN A 405 13.37 -1.64 -0.68
C ASN A 405 12.53 -0.62 0.09
N VAL A 406 12.30 -0.85 1.39
CA VAL A 406 11.63 0.08 2.31
C VAL A 406 12.68 0.72 3.21
N ILE A 407 12.84 2.04 3.13
CA ILE A 407 13.85 2.80 3.88
C ILE A 407 13.13 3.87 4.69
N ALA A 408 13.23 3.76 6.02
CA ALA A 408 12.50 4.63 6.92
C ALA A 408 13.28 4.86 8.21
N ASN A 409 12.96 5.97 8.86
CA ASN A 409 13.11 6.17 10.30
C ASN A 409 11.70 6.17 10.93
N PRO A 410 11.54 6.32 12.26
CA PRO A 410 10.23 6.24 12.91
C PRO A 410 9.16 7.23 12.38
N ASN A 411 9.58 8.37 11.82
CA ASN A 411 8.70 9.49 11.47
C ASN A 411 8.74 9.85 9.98
N PHE A 412 9.52 9.17 9.14
CA PHE A 412 9.67 9.52 7.73
C PHE A 412 10.21 8.33 6.96
N GLY A 413 9.83 8.19 5.69
CA GLY A 413 10.40 7.14 4.87
C GLY A 413 9.97 7.17 3.43
N PHE A 414 10.54 6.25 2.67
CA PHE A 414 10.15 5.97 1.31
C PHE A 414 10.31 4.48 1.01
N HIS A 415 9.67 4.01 -0.05
CA HIS A 415 10.12 2.78 -0.71
C HIS A 415 10.48 3.08 -2.16
N VAL A 416 11.38 2.29 -2.73
CA VAL A 416 11.80 2.43 -4.14
C VAL A 416 11.97 1.05 -4.78
N SER A 417 11.46 0.88 -6.01
CA SER A 417 11.64 -0.36 -6.78
C SER A 417 13.03 -0.44 -7.43
N ALA A 418 13.43 -1.64 -7.86
CA ALA A 418 14.66 -1.87 -8.61
C ALA A 418 14.69 -1.11 -9.95
N GLU A 419 13.54 -0.79 -10.54
CA GLU A 419 13.47 0.12 -11.68
C GLU A 419 13.66 1.60 -11.30
N GLY A 420 13.53 1.96 -10.02
CA GLY A 420 13.67 3.33 -9.51
C GLY A 420 12.35 4.07 -9.34
N SER A 421 11.22 3.37 -9.16
CA SER A 421 9.94 4.01 -8.85
C SER A 421 9.79 4.18 -7.34
N ALA A 422 9.71 5.43 -6.87
CA ALA A 422 9.69 5.77 -5.45
C ALA A 422 8.34 6.32 -4.95
N PHE A 423 8.06 6.08 -3.67
CA PHE A 423 6.94 6.63 -2.89
C PHE A 423 7.45 7.13 -1.53
N THR A 424 7.20 8.40 -1.19
CA THR A 424 7.72 9.07 0.02
C THR A 424 6.58 9.61 0.90
N TRP A 425 6.72 9.49 2.23
CA TRP A 425 5.76 9.98 3.22
C TRP A 425 6.42 10.66 4.42
N ALA A 426 5.63 11.43 5.18
CA ALA A 426 6.06 12.05 6.43
C ALA A 426 5.07 11.77 7.56
N GLY A 427 5.56 11.31 8.70
CA GLY A 427 4.82 10.93 9.91
C GLY A 427 4.00 9.65 9.74
N ASN A 428 3.10 9.61 8.75
CA ASN A 428 2.19 8.50 8.51
C ASN A 428 2.08 8.20 7.01
N SER A 429 2.44 6.98 6.62
CA SER A 429 2.47 6.50 5.23
C SER A 429 1.11 6.40 4.54
N ARG A 430 0.00 6.43 5.28
CA ARG A 430 -1.35 6.46 4.74
C ARG A 430 -1.91 7.87 4.67
N ASP A 431 -1.86 8.60 5.78
CA ASP A 431 -2.62 9.84 5.92
C ASP A 431 -1.86 11.06 5.41
N TYR A 432 -0.52 10.99 5.34
CA TYR A 432 0.30 12.12 4.89
C TYR A 432 1.43 11.69 3.95
N GLN A 433 1.01 11.27 2.76
CA GLN A 433 1.87 10.98 1.61
C GLN A 433 2.41 12.29 1.03
N LEU A 434 3.73 12.36 0.80
CA LEU A 434 4.32 13.48 0.09
C LEU A 434 4.16 13.30 -1.42
N THR A 435 4.36 12.06 -1.89
CA THR A 435 4.30 11.67 -3.29
C THR A 435 3.36 10.47 -3.48
N PRO A 436 2.88 10.19 -4.71
CA PRO A 436 1.87 9.15 -4.93
C PRO A 436 2.36 7.74 -4.57
N TRP A 437 1.58 7.04 -3.75
CA TRP A 437 1.68 5.58 -3.61
C TRP A 437 0.82 4.89 -4.67
N ALA A 438 1.37 3.88 -5.35
CA ALA A 438 0.63 3.08 -6.33
C ALA A 438 0.95 1.59 -6.17
N ASN A 439 -0.06 0.81 -5.78
CA ASN A 439 -0.02 -0.65 -5.81
C ASN A 439 -0.43 -1.18 -7.21
N ASP A 440 0.31 -0.77 -8.25
CA ASP A 440 0.15 -1.25 -9.63
C ASP A 440 1.40 -2.05 -10.04
N PRO A 441 1.38 -3.40 -9.92
CA PRO A 441 2.52 -4.24 -10.26
C PRO A 441 2.76 -4.39 -11.77
N VAL A 442 1.89 -3.83 -12.62
CA VAL A 442 2.04 -3.87 -14.08
C VAL A 442 2.80 -2.64 -14.55
N THR A 443 2.29 -1.45 -14.25
CA THR A 443 2.87 -0.18 -14.73
C THR A 443 4.03 0.28 -13.85
N ASN A 444 3.89 0.18 -12.52
CA ASN A 444 4.85 0.71 -11.54
C ASN A 444 5.23 2.19 -11.79
N ARG A 445 4.24 3.06 -12.04
CA ARG A 445 4.46 4.46 -12.43
C ARG A 445 5.18 5.24 -11.32
N PRO A 446 6.30 5.93 -11.62
CA PRO A 446 6.98 6.80 -10.65
C PRO A 446 6.20 8.11 -10.40
N GLY A 447 6.25 8.62 -9.17
CA GLY A 447 5.84 9.97 -8.79
C GLY A 447 7.00 10.96 -8.65
N GLU A 448 8.23 10.46 -8.81
CA GLU A 448 9.48 11.16 -8.54
C GLU A 448 10.53 10.68 -9.55
N ALA A 449 11.41 11.59 -10.01
CA ALA A 449 12.45 11.21 -10.96
C ALA A 449 13.57 12.25 -11.04
N ILE A 450 14.74 11.78 -11.50
CA ILE A 450 15.84 12.63 -11.93
C ILE A 450 16.13 12.33 -13.40
N TYR A 451 16.12 13.36 -14.24
CA TYR A 451 16.38 13.26 -15.67
C TYR A 451 17.64 14.04 -16.04
N ILE A 452 18.33 13.62 -17.09
CA ILE A 452 19.54 14.27 -17.57
C ILE A 452 19.39 14.47 -19.09
N LEU A 453 19.71 15.68 -19.53
CA LEU A 453 19.88 16.01 -20.94
C LEU A 453 21.34 16.40 -21.17
N ASP A 454 21.98 15.78 -22.14
CA ASP A 454 23.21 16.29 -22.73
C ASP A 454 22.86 17.40 -23.73
N ARG A 455 23.25 18.64 -23.42
CA ARG A 455 22.89 19.82 -24.21
C ARG A 455 23.66 19.92 -25.52
N GLU A 456 24.76 19.19 -25.67
CA GLU A 456 25.53 19.16 -26.91
C GLU A 456 24.93 18.17 -27.91
N THR A 457 24.46 17.02 -27.42
CA THR A 457 23.93 15.95 -28.27
C THR A 457 22.40 15.90 -28.37
N GLY A 458 21.70 16.57 -27.45
CA GLY A 458 20.24 16.50 -27.32
C GLY A 458 19.74 15.16 -26.73
N ARG A 459 20.64 14.26 -26.31
CA ARG A 459 20.25 12.97 -25.74
C ARG A 459 19.73 13.14 -24.32
N THR A 460 18.61 12.49 -24.04
CA THR A 460 18.01 12.40 -22.70
C THR A 460 18.17 11.00 -22.14
N PHE A 461 18.45 10.91 -20.85
CA PHE A 461 18.61 9.65 -20.12
C PHE A 461 18.41 9.87 -18.62
N ALA A 462 18.38 8.77 -17.86
CA ALA A 462 18.19 8.78 -16.41
C ALA A 462 19.09 7.74 -15.72
N PRO A 463 19.39 7.90 -14.42
CA PRO A 463 20.12 6.90 -13.64
C PRO A 463 19.30 5.63 -13.38
N THR A 464 17.97 5.70 -13.49
CA THR A 464 17.05 4.60 -13.23
C THR A 464 16.34 4.15 -14.50
N ALA A 465 15.73 2.96 -14.47
CA ALA A 465 15.01 2.38 -15.61
C ALA A 465 13.51 2.77 -15.66
N SER A 466 13.02 3.44 -14.60
CA SER A 466 11.61 3.84 -14.42
C SER A 466 11.18 5.00 -15.32
N VAL A 467 12.15 5.77 -15.84
CA VAL A 467 11.93 6.89 -16.75
C VAL A 467 13.04 6.95 -17.80
N LEU A 468 12.76 7.51 -18.98
CA LEU A 468 13.72 7.67 -20.08
C LEU A 468 14.57 6.42 -20.35
N ARG A 469 13.95 5.25 -20.28
CA ARG A 469 14.65 3.98 -20.35
C ARG A 469 15.43 3.86 -21.67
N ASP A 470 16.74 3.68 -21.57
CA ASP A 470 17.60 3.35 -22.70
C ASP A 470 17.74 1.84 -22.83
N GLU A 471 17.14 1.26 -23.87
CA GLU A 471 17.20 -0.17 -24.17
C GLU A 471 18.65 -0.65 -24.41
N ALA A 472 19.57 0.28 -24.70
CA ALA A 472 20.99 0.00 -24.90
C ALA A 472 21.81 0.03 -23.59
N VAL A 473 21.20 0.20 -22.43
CA VAL A 473 21.90 0.29 -21.13
C VAL A 473 21.48 -0.85 -20.21
N THR A 474 22.44 -1.33 -19.42
CA THR A 474 22.14 -2.17 -18.26
C THR A 474 22.06 -1.26 -17.04
N TYR A 475 20.92 -1.31 -16.37
CA TYR A 475 20.66 -0.63 -15.11
C TYR A 475 20.89 -1.62 -13.98
N GLU A 476 21.71 -1.21 -13.01
CA GLU A 476 21.94 -1.96 -11.78
C GLU A 476 21.25 -1.23 -10.63
N ALA A 477 20.44 -1.92 -9.85
CA ALA A 477 19.91 -1.44 -8.58
C ALA A 477 20.49 -2.30 -7.46
N ARG A 478 20.94 -1.66 -6.37
CA ARG A 478 21.42 -2.33 -5.16
C ARG A 478 20.55 -1.90 -4.00
N HIS A 479 19.88 -2.87 -3.39
CA HIS A 479 19.09 -2.67 -2.18
C HIS A 479 19.89 -3.18 -0.98
N GLY A 480 20.19 -2.27 -0.05
CA GLY A 480 20.83 -2.62 1.21
C GLY A 480 20.01 -2.11 2.40
N HIS A 481 20.51 -2.38 3.60
CA HIS A 481 19.86 -1.93 4.82
C HIS A 481 19.98 -0.40 4.94
N GLY A 482 18.85 0.31 4.85
CA GLY A 482 18.79 1.76 4.97
C GLY A 482 19.17 2.56 3.71
N TYR A 483 19.50 1.90 2.60
CA TYR A 483 19.84 2.60 1.36
C TYR A 483 19.47 1.82 0.09
N SER A 484 19.31 2.54 -1.01
CA SER A 484 19.24 1.95 -2.35
C SER A 484 20.11 2.76 -3.31
N SER A 485 20.94 2.10 -4.12
CA SER A 485 21.74 2.74 -5.15
C SER A 485 21.42 2.24 -6.55
N PHE A 486 21.60 3.09 -7.56
CA PHE A 486 21.30 2.82 -8.97
C PHE A 486 22.49 3.23 -9.84
N GLY A 487 23.01 2.28 -10.62
CA GLY A 487 24.14 2.47 -11.52
C GLY A 487 23.72 2.32 -12.97
N ALA A 488 24.16 3.23 -13.84
CA ALA A 488 23.94 3.14 -15.28
C ALA A 488 25.09 3.79 -16.08
N GLN A 489 25.53 3.15 -17.15
CA GLN A 489 26.55 3.70 -18.07
C GLN A 489 25.90 4.10 -19.40
N HIS A 490 25.80 5.40 -19.65
CA HIS A 490 25.24 6.00 -20.87
C HIS A 490 26.38 6.53 -21.76
N GLY A 491 26.88 5.68 -22.66
CA GLY A 491 28.04 6.02 -23.49
C GLY A 491 29.27 6.31 -22.62
N GLU A 492 29.81 7.52 -22.69
CA GLU A 492 30.97 7.96 -21.89
C GLU A 492 30.58 8.45 -20.48
N LEU A 493 29.29 8.61 -20.17
CA LEU A 493 28.81 9.10 -18.88
C LEU A 493 28.39 7.94 -17.97
N ALA A 494 29.02 7.83 -16.80
CA ALA A 494 28.60 6.89 -15.75
C ALA A 494 27.76 7.64 -14.71
N LEU A 495 26.63 7.05 -14.31
CA LEU A 495 25.71 7.58 -13.33
C LEU A 495 25.65 6.65 -12.11
N ASP A 496 25.74 7.23 -10.92
CA ASP A 496 25.45 6.58 -9.64
C ASP A 496 24.43 7.43 -8.87
N LEU A 497 23.26 6.89 -8.56
CA LEU A 497 22.24 7.53 -7.74
C LEU A 497 22.04 6.75 -6.45
N THR A 498 22.30 7.34 -5.29
CA THR A 498 22.09 6.69 -3.99
C THR A 498 21.01 7.44 -3.19
N HIS A 499 20.02 6.70 -2.68
CA HIS A 499 18.98 7.20 -1.78
C HIS A 499 19.19 6.72 -0.35
N ILE A 500 19.03 7.63 0.62
CA ILE A 500 19.00 7.37 2.06
C ILE A 500 17.93 8.23 2.75
N VAL A 501 17.51 7.83 3.95
CA VAL A 501 16.79 8.70 4.89
C VAL A 501 17.77 9.09 6.00
N ASP A 502 17.71 10.34 6.45
CA ASP A 502 18.44 10.78 7.65
C ASP A 502 18.00 9.94 8.86
N ALA A 503 18.93 9.58 9.74
CA ALA A 503 18.66 8.67 10.85
C ALA A 503 17.50 9.12 11.75
N ASP A 504 17.33 10.44 11.92
CA ASP A 504 16.35 11.02 12.84
C ASP A 504 15.42 12.05 12.17
N LYS A 505 15.91 12.75 11.15
CA LYS A 505 15.20 13.89 10.56
C LYS A 505 14.27 13.46 9.43
N PRO A 506 13.15 14.18 9.19
CA PRO A 506 12.19 13.89 8.13
C PRO A 506 12.67 14.36 6.75
N VAL A 507 13.83 13.86 6.31
CA VAL A 507 14.44 14.20 5.03
C VAL A 507 15.06 12.97 4.37
N ARG A 508 14.72 12.78 3.09
CA ARG A 508 15.42 11.86 2.19
C ARG A 508 16.48 12.63 1.41
N LEU A 509 17.65 12.01 1.28
CA LEU A 509 18.72 12.47 0.41
C LEU A 509 18.86 11.56 -0.80
N SER A 510 19.07 12.16 -1.97
CA SER A 510 19.30 11.48 -3.23
C SER A 510 20.56 12.05 -3.89
N ARG A 511 21.70 11.37 -3.72
CA ARG A 511 22.98 11.77 -4.32
C ARG A 511 23.10 11.21 -5.73
N LEU A 512 23.18 12.08 -6.72
CA LEU A 512 23.56 11.74 -8.09
C LEU A 512 25.03 12.10 -8.33
N THR A 513 25.83 11.12 -8.69
CA THR A 513 27.20 11.29 -9.18
C THR A 513 27.24 11.03 -10.68
N ILE A 514 27.77 11.98 -11.44
CA ILE A 514 27.95 11.87 -12.89
C ILE A 514 29.44 11.90 -13.19
N THR A 515 29.98 10.80 -13.70
CA THR A 515 31.40 10.69 -14.09
C THR A 515 31.54 10.70 -15.60
N ASN A 516 32.32 11.64 -16.13
CA ASN A 516 32.64 11.69 -17.56
C ASN A 516 33.91 10.90 -17.86
N LYS A 517 33.74 9.67 -18.37
CA LYS A 517 34.85 8.80 -18.80
C LYS A 517 35.35 9.13 -20.22
N GLY A 518 34.78 10.15 -20.85
CA GLY A 518 35.11 10.59 -22.20
C GLY A 518 36.31 11.54 -22.24
N ARG A 519 36.63 11.99 -23.45
CA ARG A 519 37.77 12.89 -23.73
C ARG A 519 37.38 14.36 -23.84
N SER A 520 36.10 14.67 -23.97
CA SER A 520 35.60 16.04 -24.10
C SER A 520 34.72 16.39 -22.90
N LYS A 521 34.75 17.67 -22.52
CA LYS A 521 33.84 18.24 -21.52
C LYS A 521 32.39 18.04 -21.96
N ARG A 522 31.48 17.82 -21.00
CA ARG A 522 30.04 17.65 -21.25
C ARG A 522 29.25 18.75 -20.55
N LYS A 523 28.26 19.32 -21.24
CA LYS A 523 27.32 20.29 -20.68
C LYS A 523 25.97 19.61 -20.47
N LEU A 524 25.62 19.40 -19.21
CA LEU A 524 24.43 18.63 -18.86
C LEU A 524 23.41 19.54 -18.20
N ARG A 525 22.13 19.27 -18.48
CA ARG A 525 21.01 19.79 -17.69
C ARG A 525 20.38 18.64 -16.93
N VAL A 526 20.36 18.74 -15.61
CA VAL A 526 19.76 17.76 -14.70
C VAL A 526 18.43 18.31 -14.20
N TYR A 527 17.36 17.55 -14.37
CA TYR A 527 16.03 17.89 -13.86
C TYR A 527 15.69 17.00 -12.68
N GLY A 528 15.32 17.59 -11.54
CA GLY A 528 14.66 16.88 -10.44
C GLY A 528 13.16 17.12 -10.49
N TYR A 529 12.34 16.09 -10.28
CA TYR A 529 10.88 16.18 -10.34
C TYR A 529 10.22 15.44 -9.18
N VAL A 530 9.22 16.09 -8.57
CA VAL A 530 8.36 15.55 -7.50
C VAL A 530 6.91 15.88 -7.79
N GLU A 531 6.04 14.86 -7.79
CA GLU A 531 4.59 15.02 -7.87
C GLU A 531 3.98 15.10 -6.46
N TRP A 532 3.31 16.20 -6.13
CA TRP A 532 2.78 16.41 -4.78
C TRP A 532 1.45 15.69 -4.52
N VAL A 533 1.30 15.16 -3.30
CA VAL A 533 0.05 14.64 -2.72
C VAL A 533 -0.36 15.43 -1.47
N LEU A 534 0.52 15.52 -0.47
CA LEU A 534 0.31 16.20 0.82
C LEU A 534 -0.99 15.82 1.54
N GLY A 535 -1.23 14.51 1.64
CA GLY A 535 -2.43 13.93 2.23
C GLY A 535 -2.56 12.45 1.89
N ASN A 536 -3.77 11.90 1.89
CA ASN A 536 -4.01 10.46 1.66
C ASN A 536 -4.31 10.06 0.20
N ALA A 537 -4.61 11.04 -0.66
CA ALA A 537 -4.92 10.80 -2.07
C ALA A 537 -4.72 12.07 -2.89
N ARG A 538 -4.01 11.96 -4.02
CA ARG A 538 -3.71 13.11 -4.89
C ARG A 538 -4.96 13.85 -5.35
N ALA A 539 -5.94 13.11 -5.88
CA ALA A 539 -7.17 13.69 -6.45
C ALA A 539 -7.98 14.52 -5.43
N LYS A 540 -7.91 14.17 -4.13
CA LYS A 540 -8.56 14.93 -3.05
C LYS A 540 -7.79 16.21 -2.71
N ASN A 541 -6.45 16.14 -2.66
CA ASN A 541 -5.62 17.17 -2.03
C ASN A 541 -5.02 18.20 -3.00
N VAL A 542 -4.69 17.82 -4.24
CA VAL A 542 -4.09 18.68 -5.28
C VAL A 542 -4.66 20.11 -5.32
N PRO A 543 -5.99 20.30 -5.27
CA PRO A 543 -6.60 21.61 -5.46
C PRO A 543 -6.41 22.58 -4.29
N PHE A 544 -5.82 22.09 -3.20
CA PHE A 544 -5.54 22.79 -1.95
C PHE A 544 -4.03 22.90 -1.65
N ILE A 545 -3.19 22.39 -2.55
CA ILE A 545 -1.74 22.51 -2.41
C ILE A 545 -1.31 23.91 -2.84
N VAL A 546 -0.62 24.61 -1.94
CA VAL A 546 -0.10 25.96 -2.15
C VAL A 546 1.42 25.87 -2.28
N PRO A 547 1.96 26.04 -3.50
CA PRO A 547 3.41 26.07 -3.70
C PRO A 547 3.98 27.44 -3.31
N SER A 548 5.24 27.45 -2.91
CA SER A 548 6.04 28.65 -2.68
C SER A 548 7.52 28.34 -2.94
N GLN A 549 8.37 29.37 -2.98
CA GLN A 549 9.80 29.21 -3.24
C GLN A 549 10.62 30.00 -2.22
N ASP A 550 11.76 29.43 -1.83
CA ASP A 550 12.84 30.18 -1.21
C ASP A 550 13.94 30.47 -2.24
N GLU A 551 14.11 31.74 -2.60
CA GLU A 551 15.08 32.13 -3.64
C GLU A 551 16.53 32.00 -3.19
N GLU A 552 16.82 32.18 -1.90
CA GLU A 552 18.17 32.12 -1.35
C GLU A 552 18.68 30.68 -1.40
N LEU A 553 17.88 29.75 -0.87
CA LEU A 553 18.18 28.32 -0.86
C LEU A 553 17.94 27.65 -2.22
N GLY A 554 17.17 28.27 -3.11
CA GLY A 554 16.74 27.66 -4.37
C GLY A 554 15.81 26.47 -4.16
N ALA A 555 15.02 26.48 -3.09
CA ALA A 555 14.14 25.38 -2.69
C ALA A 555 12.69 25.67 -3.09
N LEU A 556 11.98 24.64 -3.57
CA LEU A 556 10.53 24.69 -3.73
C LEU A 556 9.86 24.13 -2.49
N PHE A 557 8.83 24.81 -2.01
CA PHE A 557 8.01 24.43 -0.88
C PHE A 557 6.58 24.17 -1.34
N ALA A 558 5.88 23.30 -0.62
CA ALA A 558 4.46 23.06 -0.82
C ALA A 558 3.79 22.77 0.53
N GLY A 559 2.68 23.46 0.80
CA GLY A 559 1.82 23.19 1.96
C GLY A 559 0.42 22.79 1.52
N ASN A 560 -0.35 22.19 2.42
CA ASN A 560 -1.78 21.95 2.25
C ASN A 560 -2.53 22.58 3.42
N PRO A 561 -2.78 23.91 3.41
CA PRO A 561 -3.46 24.62 4.48
C PRO A 561 -4.84 24.03 4.82
N TYR A 562 -5.50 23.41 3.83
CA TYR A 562 -6.81 22.81 3.96
C TYR A 562 -6.80 21.48 4.73
N HIS A 563 -5.64 20.83 4.90
CA HIS A 563 -5.55 19.57 5.62
C HIS A 563 -5.96 19.74 7.11
N PRO A 564 -6.89 18.91 7.65
CA PRO A 564 -7.39 19.06 9.03
C PRO A 564 -6.26 19.11 10.08
N ASP A 565 -5.39 18.10 10.08
CA ASP A 565 -4.38 17.93 11.13
C ASP A 565 -2.95 18.40 10.75
N LYS A 566 -2.72 18.77 9.50
CA LYS A 566 -1.38 19.00 8.91
C LYS A 566 -1.29 20.32 8.13
N SER A 567 -2.24 21.22 8.37
CA SER A 567 -2.37 22.52 7.72
C SER A 567 -1.12 23.41 7.77
N GLY A 568 -0.36 23.35 8.86
CA GLY A 568 0.89 24.11 8.99
C GLY A 568 2.11 23.47 8.32
N GLN A 569 2.07 22.17 8.01
CA GLN A 569 3.23 21.44 7.53
C GLN A 569 3.64 21.85 6.12
N VAL A 570 4.94 21.85 5.89
CA VAL A 570 5.56 22.25 4.63
C VAL A 570 6.49 21.15 4.15
N ALA A 571 6.14 20.57 3.01
CA ALA A 571 7.04 19.72 2.24
C ALA A 571 8.00 20.60 1.42
N PHE A 572 9.20 20.10 1.18
CA PHE A 572 10.20 20.82 0.40
C PHE A 572 10.96 19.91 -0.55
N PHE A 573 11.39 20.48 -1.68
CA PHE A 573 12.31 19.87 -2.62
C PHE A 573 13.43 20.86 -2.97
N ALA A 574 14.67 20.45 -2.72
CA ALA A 574 15.86 21.28 -2.92
C ALA A 574 17.03 20.44 -3.47
N ALA A 575 18.10 21.10 -3.93
CA ALA A 575 19.37 20.47 -4.30
C ALA A 575 20.54 21.14 -3.58
N THR A 576 21.72 20.53 -3.50
CA THR A 576 22.92 21.19 -2.93
C THR A 576 23.38 22.39 -3.75
N GLU A 577 23.11 22.38 -5.05
CA GLU A 577 23.34 23.51 -5.95
C GLU A 577 22.05 24.31 -6.16
N LYS A 578 22.15 25.63 -6.34
CA LYS A 578 21.00 26.48 -6.66
C LYS A 578 20.55 26.21 -8.11
N PRO A 579 19.28 25.84 -8.35
CA PRO A 579 18.80 25.57 -9.70
C PRO A 579 18.75 26.85 -10.55
N GLN A 580 19.02 26.72 -11.84
CA GLN A 580 18.93 27.81 -12.82
C GLN A 580 17.49 28.21 -13.11
N SER A 581 16.56 27.26 -13.01
CA SER A 581 15.13 27.52 -13.16
C SER A 581 14.31 26.49 -12.39
N VAL A 582 13.08 26.86 -12.03
CA VAL A 582 12.14 26.02 -11.28
C VAL A 582 10.73 26.13 -11.86
N THR A 583 9.86 25.17 -11.59
CA THR A 583 8.41 25.33 -11.76
C THR A 583 7.67 24.47 -10.74
N ALA A 584 6.49 24.93 -10.33
CA ALA A 584 5.52 24.17 -9.56
C ALA A 584 4.31 23.73 -10.41
N ASP A 585 4.34 23.95 -11.74
CA ASP A 585 3.28 23.53 -12.67
C ASP A 585 3.62 22.19 -13.34
N ARG A 586 2.90 21.14 -12.95
CA ARG A 586 3.07 19.80 -13.50
C ARG A 586 2.67 19.72 -14.97
N SER A 587 1.68 20.51 -15.40
CA SER A 587 1.22 20.52 -16.79
C SER A 587 2.28 21.10 -17.71
N GLU A 588 3.01 22.12 -17.25
CA GLU A 588 4.20 22.63 -17.93
C GLU A 588 5.25 21.52 -18.07
N PHE A 589 5.67 20.91 -16.96
CA PHE A 589 6.78 19.95 -16.96
C PHE A 589 6.50 18.73 -17.84
N ILE A 590 5.29 18.16 -17.73
CA ILE A 590 4.91 16.93 -18.43
C ILE A 590 4.49 17.21 -19.87
N GLY A 591 3.79 18.33 -20.12
CA GLY A 591 3.25 18.68 -21.43
C GLY A 591 1.97 17.93 -21.80
N THR A 592 1.30 18.38 -22.86
CA THR A 592 -0.01 17.85 -23.30
C THR A 592 0.09 16.40 -23.78
N THR A 593 1.20 16.05 -24.42
CA THR A 593 1.41 14.71 -24.99
C THR A 593 2.43 13.88 -24.22
N GLY A 594 3.17 14.48 -23.29
CA GLY A 594 4.19 13.79 -22.51
C GLY A 594 3.64 12.94 -21.37
N SER A 595 4.56 12.40 -20.59
CA SER A 595 4.28 11.56 -19.41
C SER A 595 5.40 11.71 -18.40
N VAL A 596 5.27 11.10 -17.21
CA VAL A 596 6.39 11.08 -16.24
C VAL A 596 7.58 10.31 -16.81
N ASP A 597 7.37 9.22 -17.58
CA ASP A 597 8.48 8.53 -18.25
C ASP A 597 9.22 9.45 -19.25
N LYS A 598 8.46 10.24 -20.01
CA LYS A 598 8.96 11.10 -21.09
C LYS A 598 8.34 12.50 -21.01
N PRO A 599 8.84 13.38 -20.11
CA PRO A 599 8.30 14.73 -19.97
C PRO A 599 8.70 15.59 -21.17
N GLU A 600 7.75 16.38 -21.70
CA GLU A 600 8.00 17.21 -22.89
C GLU A 600 9.11 18.25 -22.66
N ILE A 601 9.16 18.87 -21.48
CA ILE A 601 10.19 19.85 -21.12
C ILE A 601 11.59 19.25 -21.15
N VAL A 602 11.74 18.03 -20.64
CA VAL A 602 13.02 17.31 -20.59
C VAL A 602 13.46 16.93 -22.00
N LEU A 603 12.55 16.36 -22.81
CA LEU A 603 12.83 15.99 -24.19
C LEU A 603 13.21 17.19 -25.07
N ALA A 604 12.59 18.35 -24.82
CA ALA A 604 12.91 19.59 -25.51
C ALA A 604 14.12 20.34 -24.93
N GLY A 605 14.63 19.92 -23.77
CA GLY A 605 15.74 20.57 -23.06
C GLY A 605 15.49 22.01 -22.63
N LYS A 606 14.23 22.35 -22.38
CA LYS A 606 13.80 23.73 -22.06
C LYS A 606 14.15 24.11 -20.63
N ALA A 607 14.36 25.41 -20.40
CA ALA A 607 14.36 25.95 -19.05
C ALA A 607 12.94 25.90 -18.47
N LEU A 608 12.82 25.87 -17.15
CA LEU A 608 11.54 25.95 -16.47
C LEU A 608 11.07 27.40 -16.39
N SER A 609 9.76 27.63 -16.42
CA SER A 609 9.16 28.96 -16.56
C SER A 609 9.35 29.90 -15.35
N GLY A 610 9.66 29.37 -14.17
CA GLY A 610 9.59 30.12 -12.91
C GLY A 610 8.18 30.16 -12.29
N THR A 611 7.20 29.45 -12.85
CA THR A 611 5.81 29.46 -12.36
C THR A 611 5.71 28.79 -10.99
N VAL A 612 5.40 29.56 -9.94
CA VAL A 612 5.16 29.07 -8.58
C VAL A 612 3.86 29.70 -8.07
N GLU A 613 2.72 29.16 -8.55
CA GLU A 613 1.40 29.73 -8.34
C GLU A 613 0.42 28.69 -7.76
N ALA A 614 -0.41 29.10 -6.80
CA ALA A 614 -1.51 28.27 -6.29
C ALA A 614 -2.63 28.09 -7.32
N GLY A 615 -3.44 27.03 -7.16
CA GLY A 615 -4.60 26.77 -8.01
C GLY A 615 -4.30 26.10 -9.37
N ARG A 616 -3.04 25.76 -9.64
CA ARG A 616 -2.59 24.96 -10.80
C ARG A 616 -2.52 23.46 -10.47
N ASP A 617 -1.97 22.65 -11.39
CA ASP A 617 -1.63 21.25 -11.13
C ASP A 617 -0.23 21.18 -10.48
N PRO A 618 -0.11 20.94 -9.16
CA PRO A 618 1.12 21.18 -8.41
C PRO A 618 2.15 20.08 -8.60
N CYS A 619 3.41 20.48 -8.75
CA CYS A 619 4.62 19.65 -8.64
C CYS A 619 5.75 20.45 -7.98
N ALA A 620 6.93 19.85 -7.86
CA ALA A 620 8.18 20.58 -7.73
C ALA A 620 9.16 20.07 -8.78
N ALA A 621 9.58 20.96 -9.68
CA ALA A 621 10.59 20.68 -10.67
C ALA A 621 11.74 21.68 -10.58
N LEU A 622 12.98 21.16 -10.57
CA LEU A 622 14.22 21.94 -10.52
C LEU A 622 15.03 21.62 -11.77
N ALA A 623 15.67 22.60 -12.39
CA ALA A 623 16.62 22.39 -13.49
C ALA A 623 18.00 22.96 -13.12
N LEU A 624 19.02 22.09 -13.17
CA LEU A 624 20.41 22.38 -12.84
C LEU A 624 21.30 22.23 -14.08
N ASP A 625 22.00 23.27 -14.49
CA ASP A 625 23.02 23.23 -15.54
C ASP A 625 24.39 23.00 -14.90
N ILE A 626 25.06 21.92 -15.30
CA ILE A 626 26.39 21.55 -14.84
C ILE A 626 27.32 21.29 -16.01
N GLU A 627 28.62 21.36 -15.73
CA GLU A 627 29.66 20.95 -16.66
C GLU A 627 30.52 19.87 -16.01
N VAL A 628 30.83 18.81 -16.77
CA VAL A 628 31.68 17.70 -16.31
C VAL A 628 32.87 17.57 -17.25
N GLY A 629 34.06 17.90 -16.76
CA GLY A 629 35.31 17.77 -17.50
C GLY A 629 35.68 16.31 -17.80
N PRO A 630 36.60 16.06 -18.75
CA PRO A 630 37.12 14.71 -19.01
C PRO A 630 37.74 14.08 -17.76
N GLY A 631 37.33 12.87 -17.41
CA GLY A 631 37.76 12.17 -16.19
C GLY A 631 37.18 12.70 -14.87
N GLU A 632 36.40 13.79 -14.91
CA GLU A 632 35.81 14.41 -13.72
C GLU A 632 34.53 13.68 -13.28
N ALA A 633 34.28 13.68 -11.98
CA ALA A 633 33.00 13.32 -11.39
C ALA A 633 32.35 14.55 -10.73
N ARG A 634 31.07 14.79 -11.01
CA ARG A 634 30.27 15.84 -10.37
C ARG A 634 29.17 15.21 -9.52
N GLU A 635 29.01 15.73 -8.30
CA GLU A 635 28.00 15.29 -7.34
C GLU A 635 26.91 16.35 -7.16
N ILE A 636 25.65 15.92 -7.20
CA ILE A 636 24.48 16.73 -6.83
C ILE A 636 23.65 15.94 -5.82
N VAL A 637 23.27 16.54 -4.70
CA VAL A 637 22.40 15.91 -3.71
C VAL A 637 21.06 16.61 -3.70
N PHE A 638 19.99 15.87 -3.99
CA PHE A 638 18.61 16.35 -3.84
C PHE A 638 18.09 16.02 -2.45
N LEU A 639 17.32 16.95 -1.88
CA LEU A 639 16.67 16.84 -0.58
C LEU A 639 15.16 16.87 -0.78
N LEU A 640 14.46 15.84 -0.33
CA LEU A 640 13.00 15.79 -0.25
C LEU A 640 12.61 15.56 1.21
N GLY A 641 11.89 16.50 1.81
CA GLY A 641 11.54 16.39 3.22
C GLY A 641 10.29 17.15 3.60
N ASN A 642 10.01 17.17 4.89
CA ASN A 642 8.84 17.83 5.46
C ASN A 642 9.17 18.44 6.82
N ALA A 643 8.64 19.62 7.11
CA ALA A 643 8.82 20.30 8.38
C ALA A 643 7.48 20.86 8.90
N ALA A 644 7.45 21.28 10.15
CA ALA A 644 6.23 21.81 10.77
C ALA A 644 5.79 23.16 10.20
N ASP A 645 6.71 23.92 9.61
CA ASP A 645 6.49 25.22 8.95
C ASP A 645 7.65 25.56 8.00
N GLN A 646 7.54 26.65 7.23
CA GLN A 646 8.59 27.08 6.31
C GLN A 646 9.92 27.45 6.99
N LYS A 647 9.90 28.04 8.20
CA LYS A 647 11.12 28.43 8.92
C LYS A 647 11.93 27.19 9.30
N GLN A 648 11.25 26.15 9.78
CA GLN A 648 11.85 24.86 10.11
C GLN A 648 12.29 24.12 8.85
N ALA A 649 11.56 24.23 7.72
CA ALA A 649 12.01 23.67 6.44
C ALA A 649 13.35 24.29 5.99
N LYS A 650 13.48 25.62 6.06
CA LYS A 650 14.74 26.33 5.75
C LYS A 650 15.89 25.91 6.66
N ALA A 651 15.62 25.79 7.97
CA ALA A 651 16.60 25.33 8.94
C ALA A 651 17.06 23.90 8.64
N LEU A 652 16.12 23.00 8.40
CA LEU A 652 16.39 21.60 8.07
C LEU A 652 17.24 21.48 6.79
N ILE A 653 16.88 22.17 5.71
CA ILE A 653 17.69 22.21 4.48
C ILE A 653 19.11 22.71 4.76
N THR A 654 19.24 23.81 5.52
CA THR A 654 20.52 24.43 5.82
C THR A 654 21.40 23.52 6.67
N GLU A 655 20.84 22.85 7.67
CA GLU A 655 21.56 21.90 8.51
C GLU A 655 21.97 20.65 7.75
N THR A 656 21.07 20.06 6.97
CA THR A 656 21.36 18.85 6.18
C THR A 656 22.46 19.12 5.15
N ARG A 657 22.52 20.31 4.54
CA ARG A 657 23.61 20.69 3.62
C ARG A 657 24.98 20.86 4.28
N LYS A 658 25.06 21.01 5.62
CA LYS A 658 26.36 21.14 6.34
C LYS A 658 27.07 19.81 6.53
N VAL A 659 26.34 18.71 6.51
CA VAL A 659 26.89 17.36 6.68
C VAL A 659 27.17 16.78 5.29
N SER A 660 28.28 16.08 5.12
CA SER A 660 28.55 15.43 3.83
C SER A 660 27.59 14.25 3.61
N PHE A 661 27.24 13.96 2.36
CA PHE A 661 26.41 12.79 2.05
C PHE A 661 27.05 11.49 2.53
N SER A 662 28.38 11.38 2.42
CA SER A 662 29.13 10.21 2.87
C SER A 662 28.98 9.97 4.38
N ASP A 663 29.04 11.02 5.19
CA ASP A 663 28.84 10.91 6.64
C ASP A 663 27.39 10.51 6.98
N MET A 664 26.40 11.07 6.28
CA MET A 664 24.99 10.69 6.46
C MET A 664 24.72 9.24 6.02
N LEU A 665 25.32 8.79 4.92
CA LEU A 665 25.23 7.39 4.49
C LEU A 665 25.88 6.45 5.51
N ALA A 666 27.05 6.82 6.05
CA ALA A 666 27.72 6.05 7.09
C ALA A 666 26.86 5.98 8.37
N ALA A 667 26.27 7.09 8.80
CA ALA A 667 25.36 7.12 9.94
C ALA A 667 24.11 6.24 9.72
N ALA A 668 23.49 6.33 8.54
CA ALA A 668 22.34 5.52 8.18
C ALA A 668 22.67 4.02 8.18
N ARG A 669 23.84 3.62 7.67
CA ARG A 669 24.32 2.22 7.71
C ARG A 669 24.62 1.77 9.14
N GLN A 670 25.33 2.58 9.91
CA GLN A 670 25.72 2.29 11.29
C GLN A 670 24.50 2.06 12.20
N GLN A 671 23.39 2.76 11.96
CA GLN A 671 22.13 2.55 12.66
C GLN A 671 21.62 1.11 12.49
N TRP A 672 21.69 0.57 11.27
CA TRP A 672 21.26 -0.79 10.97
C TRP A 672 22.27 -1.85 11.43
N GLU A 673 23.56 -1.62 11.17
CA GLU A 673 24.65 -2.50 11.64
C GLU A 673 24.59 -2.66 13.16
N GLY A 674 24.40 -1.57 13.92
CA GLY A 674 24.29 -1.63 15.38
C GLY A 674 23.08 -2.41 15.91
N LEU A 675 22.00 -2.52 15.13
CA LEU A 675 20.85 -3.38 15.46
C LEU A 675 21.17 -4.84 15.14
N PHE A 676 21.81 -5.12 14.01
CA PHE A 676 22.01 -6.48 13.53
C PHE A 676 23.22 -7.18 14.16
N ASP A 677 24.25 -6.45 14.56
CA ASP A 677 25.43 -6.96 15.27
C ASP A 677 25.10 -7.62 16.62
N ARG A 678 23.85 -7.48 17.09
CA ARG A 678 23.34 -8.12 18.30
C ARG A 678 23.18 -9.63 18.16
N VAL A 679 22.89 -10.12 16.95
CA VAL A 679 22.77 -11.55 16.63
C VAL A 679 23.39 -11.78 15.27
N GLN A 680 24.57 -12.39 15.25
CA GLN A 680 25.25 -12.78 14.02
C GLN A 680 25.50 -14.28 14.04
N VAL A 681 25.20 -14.95 12.94
CA VAL A 681 25.33 -16.40 12.80
C VAL A 681 26.16 -16.75 11.57
N LYS A 682 26.84 -17.87 11.65
CA LYS A 682 27.59 -18.47 10.56
C LYS A 682 27.24 -19.95 10.49
N THR A 683 26.60 -20.33 9.41
CA THR A 683 26.08 -21.69 9.20
C THR A 683 26.63 -22.29 7.90
N PRO A 684 26.42 -23.59 7.66
CA PRO A 684 26.73 -24.21 6.37
C PRO A 684 25.88 -23.69 5.20
N ASP A 685 24.76 -22.97 5.45
CA ASP A 685 23.91 -22.38 4.42
C ASP A 685 24.02 -20.84 4.39
N PRO A 686 24.74 -20.26 3.42
CA PRO A 686 24.88 -18.81 3.31
C PRO A 686 23.56 -18.05 3.10
N ALA A 687 22.51 -18.69 2.57
CA ALA A 687 21.20 -18.04 2.43
C ALA A 687 20.55 -17.85 3.81
N PHE A 688 20.72 -18.82 4.72
CA PHE A 688 20.27 -18.72 6.10
C PHE A 688 20.96 -17.54 6.80
N ASP A 689 22.28 -17.44 6.67
CA ASP A 689 23.08 -16.37 7.27
C ASP A 689 22.63 -14.99 6.78
N LEU A 690 22.44 -14.80 5.47
CA LEU A 690 21.96 -13.53 4.90
C LEU A 690 20.61 -13.08 5.48
N LEU A 691 19.69 -14.03 5.65
CA LEU A 691 18.35 -13.74 6.16
C LEU A 691 18.36 -13.41 7.66
N VAL A 692 19.04 -14.22 8.46
CA VAL A 692 19.08 -14.09 9.92
C VAL A 692 19.93 -12.90 10.37
N ASN A 693 21.05 -12.64 9.70
CA ASN A 693 21.99 -11.57 10.08
C ASN A 693 21.53 -10.18 9.65
N GLY A 694 20.45 -10.04 8.87
CA GLY A 694 20.03 -8.73 8.38
C GLY A 694 18.63 -8.66 7.81
N TRP A 695 18.32 -9.41 6.75
CA TRP A 695 17.11 -9.15 5.97
C TRP A 695 15.78 -9.39 6.71
N LEU A 696 15.69 -10.42 7.56
CA LEU A 696 14.49 -10.68 8.36
C LEU A 696 14.24 -9.61 9.43
N PRO A 697 15.21 -9.26 10.31
CA PRO A 697 15.01 -8.17 11.26
C PRO A 697 14.86 -6.81 10.56
N TYR A 698 15.54 -6.58 9.43
CA TYR A 698 15.34 -5.37 8.62
C TYR A 698 13.90 -5.25 8.12
N GLN A 699 13.34 -6.32 7.56
CA GLN A 699 11.94 -6.35 7.12
C GLN A 699 10.97 -6.07 8.29
N ALA A 700 11.19 -6.68 9.45
CA ALA A 700 10.36 -6.43 10.63
C ALA A 700 10.44 -4.97 11.12
N ILE A 701 11.65 -4.40 11.22
CA ILE A 701 11.83 -3.06 11.77
C ILE A 701 11.46 -1.97 10.75
N ALA A 702 12.10 -1.98 9.57
CA ALA A 702 11.93 -0.93 8.56
C ALA A 702 10.50 -0.86 8.06
N CYS A 703 9.90 -2.00 7.71
CA CYS A 703 8.57 -2.05 7.12
C CYS A 703 7.44 -2.10 8.15
N ARG A 704 7.48 -3.04 9.11
CA ARG A 704 6.33 -3.30 9.99
C ARG A 704 6.23 -2.33 11.15
N ILE A 705 7.37 -1.90 11.71
CA ILE A 705 7.40 -1.03 12.88
C ILE A 705 7.50 0.44 12.45
N TRP A 706 8.49 0.83 11.64
CA TRP A 706 8.75 2.24 11.33
C TRP A 706 7.87 2.77 10.17
N ALA A 707 7.97 2.18 8.98
CA ALA A 707 7.23 2.64 7.81
C ALA A 707 5.72 2.40 7.92
N ARG A 708 5.34 1.24 8.48
CA ARG A 708 3.99 0.67 8.43
C ARG A 708 3.42 0.71 6.99
N ALA A 709 4.29 0.43 6.02
CA ALA A 709 3.99 0.46 4.60
C ALA A 709 4.98 -0.36 3.76
N ALA A 710 4.51 -0.79 2.58
CA ALA A 710 5.25 -1.45 1.51
C ALA A 710 4.47 -1.29 0.18
N PHE A 711 4.91 -2.02 -0.87
CA PHE A 711 4.29 -1.97 -2.19
C PHE A 711 2.78 -2.31 -2.18
N TYR A 712 2.40 -3.38 -1.48
CA TYR A 712 1.01 -3.87 -1.48
C TYR A 712 0.10 -3.18 -0.45
N GLN A 713 0.67 -2.45 0.52
CA GLN A 713 -0.09 -1.75 1.54
C GLN A 713 0.64 -0.52 2.10
N ALA A 714 -0.03 0.64 2.11
CA ALA A 714 0.34 1.80 2.92
C ALA A 714 -0.68 1.99 4.06
N SER A 715 -0.35 1.50 5.26
CA SER A 715 -1.29 1.43 6.40
C SER A 715 -1.16 2.61 7.34
N GLY A 716 0.07 2.94 7.74
CA GLY A 716 0.38 3.93 8.77
C GLY A 716 -0.11 3.59 10.20
N ALA A 717 -0.97 2.57 10.35
CA ALA A 717 -1.61 2.18 11.61
C ALA A 717 -0.86 1.06 12.34
N PHE A 718 -1.02 1.00 13.66
CA PHE A 718 -0.68 -0.16 14.47
C PHE A 718 -1.87 -1.12 14.54
N GLY A 719 -1.66 -2.40 14.27
CA GLY A 719 -2.54 -3.50 14.64
C GLY A 719 -2.14 -4.06 16.00
N PHE A 720 -3.13 -4.42 16.81
CA PHE A 720 -2.94 -4.85 18.19
C PHE A 720 -2.07 -6.11 18.27
N ARG A 721 -2.55 -7.24 17.72
CA ARG A 721 -1.78 -8.48 17.63
C ARG A 721 -0.55 -8.37 16.72
N ASP A 722 -0.65 -7.58 15.65
CA ASP A 722 0.39 -7.48 14.62
C ASP A 722 1.71 -6.96 15.19
N GLN A 723 1.70 -5.77 15.79
CA GLN A 723 2.93 -5.17 16.29
C GLN A 723 3.42 -5.77 17.61
N LEU A 724 2.55 -6.40 18.40
CA LEU A 724 3.00 -7.26 19.49
C LEU A 724 3.89 -8.39 18.94
N GLN A 725 3.41 -9.14 17.96
CA GLN A 725 4.18 -10.24 17.36
C GLN A 725 5.46 -9.76 16.67
N ASP A 726 5.39 -8.66 15.91
CA ASP A 726 6.54 -8.09 15.22
C ASP A 726 7.66 -7.71 16.22
N THR A 727 7.33 -7.04 17.32
CA THR A 727 8.33 -6.62 18.32
C THR A 727 8.82 -7.75 19.22
N LEU A 728 7.97 -8.73 19.55
CA LEU A 728 8.36 -9.92 20.32
C LEU A 728 9.39 -10.78 19.58
N SER A 729 9.40 -10.77 18.25
CA SER A 729 10.43 -11.47 17.46
C SER A 729 11.83 -10.88 17.63
N LEU A 730 11.95 -9.66 18.13
CA LEU A 730 13.20 -8.91 18.23
C LEU A 730 13.79 -8.91 19.65
N LEU A 731 13.30 -9.76 20.56
CA LEU A 731 13.76 -9.78 21.96
C LEU A 731 15.25 -10.07 22.15
N LEU A 732 15.88 -10.79 21.21
CA LEU A 732 17.34 -11.02 21.21
C LEU A 732 18.14 -9.83 20.65
N ILE A 733 17.50 -8.94 19.89
CA ILE A 733 18.12 -7.76 19.27
C ILE A 733 17.94 -6.54 20.17
N ASP A 734 16.69 -6.16 20.41
CA ASP A 734 16.32 -5.00 21.22
C ASP A 734 14.98 -5.24 21.94
N PRO A 735 15.02 -5.70 23.21
CA PRO A 735 13.80 -5.92 23.98
C PRO A 735 13.05 -4.62 24.31
N THR A 736 13.65 -3.44 24.15
CA THR A 736 12.98 -2.17 24.45
C THR A 736 11.84 -1.88 23.47
N LEU A 737 11.93 -2.38 22.23
CA LEU A 737 10.86 -2.31 21.22
C LEU A 737 9.62 -3.07 21.69
N ALA A 738 9.81 -4.30 22.18
CA ALA A 738 8.72 -5.12 22.73
C ALA A 738 8.12 -4.47 23.98
N ARG A 739 8.96 -3.95 24.90
CA ARG A 739 8.51 -3.24 26.10
C ARG A 739 7.59 -2.07 25.74
N ALA A 740 8.05 -1.20 24.82
CA ALA A 740 7.28 -0.04 24.39
C ALA A 740 5.96 -0.44 23.74
N GLN A 741 5.97 -1.48 22.91
CA GLN A 741 4.77 -1.91 22.19
C GLN A 741 3.76 -2.64 23.08
N ILE A 742 4.21 -3.41 24.09
CA ILE A 742 3.32 -4.00 25.10
C ILE A 742 2.55 -2.91 25.86
N LEU A 743 3.25 -1.86 26.31
CA LEU A 743 2.61 -0.74 27.00
C LEU A 743 1.67 0.04 26.07
N ASN A 744 2.08 0.27 24.82
CA ASN A 744 1.26 0.94 23.82
C ASN A 744 -0.01 0.14 23.46
N ALA A 745 0.07 -1.19 23.36
CA ALA A 745 -1.10 -2.04 23.11
C ALA A 745 -2.02 -2.09 24.33
N ALA A 746 -1.48 -2.30 25.53
CA ALA A 746 -2.27 -2.29 26.76
C ALA A 746 -3.02 -0.96 26.96
N SER A 747 -2.42 0.18 26.58
CA SER A 747 -3.10 1.48 26.64
C SER A 747 -4.27 1.63 25.64
N ARG A 748 -4.58 0.60 24.85
CA ARG A 748 -5.72 0.54 23.91
C ARG A 748 -6.84 -0.40 24.38
N GLN A 749 -6.80 -0.80 25.65
CA GLN A 749 -7.84 -1.61 26.28
C GLN A 749 -8.96 -0.72 26.83
N PHE A 750 -10.20 -1.17 26.69
CA PHE A 750 -11.38 -0.60 27.34
C PHE A 750 -11.60 -1.26 28.71
N PRO A 751 -12.32 -0.63 29.67
CA PRO A 751 -12.59 -1.21 30.99
C PRO A 751 -13.30 -2.57 30.95
N GLU A 752 -13.98 -2.89 29.85
CA GLU A 752 -14.61 -4.20 29.63
C GLU A 752 -13.60 -5.33 29.36
N GLY A 753 -12.32 -5.02 29.12
CA GLY A 753 -11.23 -5.96 28.86
C GLY A 753 -10.91 -6.17 27.37
N ASP A 754 -11.82 -5.79 26.46
CA ASP A 754 -11.54 -5.81 25.02
C ASP A 754 -10.74 -4.57 24.57
N VAL A 755 -10.30 -4.56 23.32
CA VAL A 755 -9.27 -3.64 22.83
C VAL A 755 -9.63 -3.04 21.48
N GLN A 756 -8.93 -1.96 21.09
CA GLN A 756 -8.89 -1.58 19.68
C GLN A 756 -8.06 -2.61 18.90
N HIS A 757 -8.63 -3.19 17.84
CA HIS A 757 -7.95 -4.11 16.95
C HIS A 757 -6.81 -3.44 16.14
N TRP A 758 -7.00 -2.17 15.77
CA TRP A 758 -5.95 -1.32 15.22
C TRP A 758 -6.26 0.16 15.44
N TRP A 759 -5.21 1.00 15.47
CA TRP A 759 -5.34 2.46 15.64
C TRP A 759 -4.29 3.25 14.86
N LEU A 760 -4.61 4.52 14.57
CA LEU A 760 -3.69 5.51 14.03
C LEU A 760 -2.88 6.11 15.18
N PRO A 761 -1.54 6.06 15.15
CA PRO A 761 -0.70 6.49 16.28
C PRO A 761 -0.90 7.97 16.65
N ALA A 762 -1.12 8.82 15.64
CA ALA A 762 -1.21 10.27 15.83
C ALA A 762 -2.52 10.73 16.48
N THR A 763 -3.64 10.05 16.23
CA THR A 763 -4.97 10.48 16.67
C THR A 763 -5.59 9.54 17.69
N GLY A 764 -5.12 8.29 17.79
CA GLY A 764 -5.80 7.23 18.56
C GLY A 764 -7.08 6.71 17.89
N ALA A 765 -7.50 7.29 16.77
CA ALA A 765 -8.64 6.79 16.01
C ALA A 765 -8.37 5.38 15.49
N GLY A 766 -9.30 4.48 15.73
CA GLY A 766 -9.09 3.06 15.52
C GLY A 766 -10.38 2.27 15.46
N VAL A 767 -10.27 0.96 15.26
CA VAL A 767 -11.41 0.07 15.20
C VAL A 767 -11.47 -0.77 16.46
N ARG A 768 -12.60 -0.75 17.17
CA ARG A 768 -12.97 -1.73 18.20
C ARG A 768 -13.70 -2.88 17.51
N THR A 769 -13.34 -4.14 17.77
CA THR A 769 -13.93 -5.33 17.12
C THR A 769 -14.26 -6.41 18.14
N LEU A 770 -14.97 -7.46 17.69
CA LEU A 770 -15.13 -8.72 18.42
C LEU A 770 -14.10 -9.78 18.02
N ILE A 771 -12.93 -9.40 17.49
CA ILE A 771 -11.86 -10.35 17.21
C ILE A 771 -11.35 -10.93 18.54
N SER A 772 -11.33 -12.24 18.63
CA SER A 772 -11.29 -12.98 19.89
C SER A 772 -9.88 -13.21 20.42
N ASP A 773 -8.85 -13.21 19.55
CA ASP A 773 -7.47 -13.56 19.92
C ASP A 773 -6.64 -12.37 20.43
N ASP A 774 -6.99 -11.14 20.07
CA ASP A 774 -6.26 -9.92 20.47
C ASP A 774 -6.00 -9.87 21.99
N VAL A 775 -7.01 -10.20 22.79
CA VAL A 775 -6.92 -10.15 24.26
C VAL A 775 -5.94 -11.20 24.82
N VAL A 776 -5.76 -12.33 24.14
CA VAL A 776 -4.80 -13.38 24.54
C VAL A 776 -3.37 -12.96 24.19
N TRP A 777 -3.17 -12.25 23.08
CA TRP A 777 -1.84 -11.76 22.67
C TRP A 777 -1.19 -10.82 23.68
N LEU A 778 -1.97 -10.03 24.42
CA LEU A 778 -1.42 -9.15 25.46
C LEU A 778 -0.78 -9.94 26.60
N GLY A 779 -1.46 -10.99 27.08
CA GLY A 779 -0.95 -11.90 28.11
C GLY A 779 0.24 -12.73 27.61
N TYR A 780 0.16 -13.24 26.37
CA TYR A 780 1.26 -13.97 25.72
C TYR A 780 2.51 -13.10 25.61
N GLY A 781 2.38 -11.90 25.04
CA GLY A 781 3.51 -11.01 24.82
C GLY A 781 4.17 -10.55 26.11
N THR A 782 3.36 -10.20 27.11
CA THR A 782 3.86 -9.78 28.43
C THR A 782 4.59 -10.93 29.13
N SER A 783 4.04 -12.14 29.14
CA SER A 783 4.70 -13.29 29.76
C SER A 783 6.01 -13.66 29.06
N LEU A 784 6.04 -13.66 27.72
CA LEU A 784 7.25 -13.91 26.94
C LEU A 784 8.34 -12.85 27.19
N TYR A 785 7.95 -11.56 27.23
CA TYR A 785 8.87 -10.47 27.56
C TYR A 785 9.47 -10.63 28.95
N VAL A 786 8.63 -10.88 29.97
CA VAL A 786 9.09 -11.06 31.36
C VAL A 786 9.98 -12.29 31.50
N GLU A 787 9.63 -13.40 30.85
CA GLU A 787 10.46 -14.62 30.84
C GLU A 787 11.83 -14.34 30.20
N THR A 788 11.86 -13.65 29.06
CA THR A 788 13.08 -13.41 28.28
C THR A 788 14.02 -12.41 28.93
N THR A 789 13.47 -11.30 29.43
CA THR A 789 14.26 -10.18 29.97
C THR A 789 14.53 -10.29 31.46
N GLY A 790 13.62 -10.94 32.21
CA GLY A 790 13.59 -10.87 33.67
C GLY A 790 13.00 -9.57 34.23
N ASP A 791 12.61 -8.61 33.39
CA ASP A 791 12.00 -7.35 33.82
C ASP A 791 10.57 -7.59 34.30
N ARG A 792 10.42 -7.86 35.60
CA ARG A 792 9.12 -7.96 36.26
C ARG A 792 8.50 -6.59 36.58
N ALA A 793 9.28 -5.51 36.57
CA ALA A 793 8.79 -4.18 36.93
C ALA A 793 7.80 -3.65 35.89
N ILE A 794 7.90 -4.11 34.63
CA ILE A 794 6.91 -3.79 33.58
C ILE A 794 5.46 -4.12 34.01
N LEU A 795 5.26 -5.17 34.82
CA LEU A 795 3.93 -5.59 35.28
C LEU A 795 3.26 -4.56 36.19
N ASP A 796 4.03 -3.67 36.80
CA ASP A 796 3.55 -2.64 37.72
C ASP A 796 3.33 -1.27 37.04
N GLU A 797 3.72 -1.12 35.77
CA GLU A 797 3.51 0.09 34.98
C GLU A 797 2.02 0.45 34.94
N LYS A 798 1.69 1.70 35.27
CA LYS A 798 0.32 2.19 35.34
C LYS A 798 -0.10 2.78 34.00
N LEU A 799 -1.16 2.24 33.42
CA LEU A 799 -1.68 2.64 32.12
C LEU A 799 -3.18 2.98 32.23
N PRO A 800 -3.65 4.03 31.53
CA PRO A 800 -5.07 4.34 31.45
C PRO A 800 -5.80 3.34 30.54
N PHE A 801 -7.11 3.19 30.78
CA PHE A 801 -8.01 2.58 29.82
C PHE A 801 -8.51 3.60 28.78
N LEU A 802 -9.21 3.13 27.75
CA LEU A 802 -9.99 3.94 26.82
C LEU A 802 -11.47 3.98 27.21
N GLU A 803 -12.14 5.10 26.96
CA GLU A 803 -13.59 5.23 27.03
C GLU A 803 -14.17 5.43 25.62
N GLY A 804 -15.24 4.71 25.31
CA GLY A 804 -15.83 4.73 23.98
C GLY A 804 -17.09 3.88 23.89
N ARG A 805 -17.81 4.02 22.78
CA ARG A 805 -19.04 3.26 22.54
C ARG A 805 -18.74 1.75 22.57
N LYS A 806 -19.59 1.00 23.27
CA LYS A 806 -19.62 -0.48 23.15
C LYS A 806 -20.17 -0.86 21.78
N LEU A 807 -19.78 -2.04 21.31
CA LEU A 807 -20.41 -2.62 20.14
C LEU A 807 -21.83 -3.04 20.50
N GLU A 808 -22.80 -2.63 19.68
CA GLU A 808 -24.21 -3.03 19.83
C GLU A 808 -24.38 -4.52 19.43
N GLU A 809 -25.49 -5.13 19.83
CA GLU A 809 -25.79 -6.51 19.42
C GLU A 809 -25.89 -6.59 17.89
N GLY A 810 -25.10 -7.50 17.29
CA GLY A 810 -24.97 -7.62 15.83
C GLY A 810 -24.00 -6.63 15.18
N GLU A 811 -23.36 -5.74 15.93
CA GLU A 811 -22.27 -4.89 15.44
C GLU A 811 -20.91 -5.59 15.59
N HIS A 812 -20.16 -5.73 14.49
CA HIS A 812 -18.88 -6.46 14.49
C HIS A 812 -17.66 -5.57 14.64
N ASP A 813 -17.74 -4.34 14.14
CA ASP A 813 -16.68 -3.36 14.20
C ASP A 813 -17.22 -1.94 14.28
N ALA A 814 -16.48 -1.07 14.94
CA ALA A 814 -16.76 0.36 14.96
C ALA A 814 -15.46 1.15 14.87
N PHE A 815 -15.35 2.02 13.86
CA PHE A 815 -14.24 2.96 13.71
C PHE A 815 -14.59 4.31 14.34
N TYR A 816 -13.83 4.73 15.36
CA TYR A 816 -13.98 6.03 16.00
C TYR A 816 -12.71 6.41 16.77
N GLN A 817 -12.66 7.65 17.26
CA GLN A 817 -11.63 8.11 18.18
C GLN A 817 -12.16 8.00 19.62
N PRO A 818 -11.63 7.08 20.45
CA PRO A 818 -12.00 6.96 21.84
C PRO A 818 -11.36 8.08 22.69
N GLU A 819 -11.92 8.30 23.86
CA GLU A 819 -11.34 9.15 24.90
C GLU A 819 -10.39 8.34 25.79
N ILE A 820 -9.43 9.02 26.42
CA ILE A 820 -8.55 8.38 27.41
C ILE A 820 -9.25 8.48 28.77
N SER A 821 -9.49 7.34 29.41
CA SER A 821 -10.11 7.27 30.73
C SER A 821 -9.20 7.84 31.82
N GLY A 822 -9.81 8.43 32.85
CA GLY A 822 -9.11 8.72 34.12
C GLY A 822 -8.82 7.47 34.96
N GLN A 823 -9.43 6.33 34.64
CA GLN A 823 -9.17 5.05 35.30
C GLN A 823 -7.84 4.47 34.82
N THR A 824 -6.98 4.11 35.76
CA THR A 824 -5.67 3.52 35.48
C THR A 824 -5.52 2.19 36.21
N ALA A 825 -4.80 1.26 35.59
CA ALA A 825 -4.48 -0.03 36.18
C ALA A 825 -3.04 -0.43 35.84
N SER A 826 -2.46 -1.36 36.61
CA SER A 826 -1.14 -1.91 36.28
C SER A 826 -1.21 -2.77 35.03
N LEU A 827 -0.11 -2.90 34.27
CA LEU A 827 -0.06 -3.80 33.11
C LEU A 827 -0.50 -5.23 33.47
N TYR A 828 -0.14 -5.74 34.64
CA TYR A 828 -0.66 -7.02 35.15
C TYR A 828 -2.19 -7.09 35.11
N GLU A 829 -2.86 -6.03 35.55
CA GLU A 829 -4.32 -5.99 35.63
C GLU A 829 -4.95 -5.86 34.24
N HIS A 830 -4.33 -5.09 33.33
CA HIS A 830 -4.74 -5.05 31.91
C HIS A 830 -4.67 -6.45 31.28
N CYS A 831 -3.57 -7.18 31.50
CA CYS A 831 -3.43 -8.56 31.05
C CYS A 831 -4.47 -9.49 31.72
N ALA A 832 -4.69 -9.34 33.02
CA ALA A 832 -5.61 -10.17 33.77
C ALA A 832 -7.06 -9.98 33.30
N LEU A 833 -7.51 -8.75 33.05
CA LEU A 833 -8.83 -8.45 32.50
C LEU A 833 -8.99 -9.00 31.07
N ALA A 834 -7.95 -8.91 30.25
CA ALA A 834 -7.95 -9.48 28.91
C ALA A 834 -8.13 -11.01 28.93
N LEU A 835 -7.40 -11.69 29.83
CA LEU A 835 -7.50 -13.14 30.02
C LEU A 835 -8.81 -13.57 30.68
N ASP A 836 -9.32 -12.81 31.65
CA ASP A 836 -10.65 -13.03 32.24
C ASP A 836 -11.74 -12.98 31.16
N LEU A 837 -11.64 -12.00 30.24
CA LEU A 837 -12.56 -11.90 29.12
C LEU A 837 -12.42 -13.08 28.14
N ALA A 838 -11.20 -13.52 27.85
CA ALA A 838 -10.97 -14.71 27.02
C ALA A 838 -11.57 -15.97 27.63
N VAL A 839 -11.42 -16.16 28.95
CA VAL A 839 -12.03 -17.26 29.71
C VAL A 839 -13.56 -17.16 29.72
N ALA A 840 -14.11 -15.96 29.88
CA ALA A 840 -15.56 -15.74 29.84
C ALA A 840 -16.18 -16.02 28.46
N ARG A 841 -15.40 -15.84 27.38
CA ARG A 841 -15.80 -16.15 25.99
C ARG A 841 -15.63 -17.64 25.69
N THR A 842 -16.22 -18.50 26.51
CA THR A 842 -16.24 -19.96 26.30
C THR A 842 -17.59 -20.38 25.73
N GLY A 843 -17.57 -21.15 24.65
CA GLY A 843 -18.76 -21.69 24.00
C GLY A 843 -19.25 -23.00 24.62
N LYS A 844 -20.29 -23.57 24.00
CA LYS A 844 -21.02 -24.73 24.51
C LYS A 844 -20.19 -26.02 24.63
N HIS A 845 -19.14 -26.18 23.84
CA HIS A 845 -18.26 -27.35 23.90
C HIS A 845 -17.12 -27.17 24.93
N GLY A 846 -17.01 -25.99 25.55
CA GLY A 846 -15.90 -25.64 26.43
C GLY A 846 -14.67 -25.09 25.68
N LEU A 847 -14.85 -24.72 24.42
CA LEU A 847 -13.82 -24.10 23.57
C LEU A 847 -14.01 -22.57 23.50
N PRO A 848 -12.98 -21.76 23.22
CA PRO A 848 -13.14 -20.32 23.08
C PRO A 848 -14.03 -19.95 21.89
N LEU A 849 -14.89 -18.95 22.09
CA LEU A 849 -15.73 -18.38 21.02
C LEU A 849 -14.86 -17.67 19.98
N MET A 850 -15.14 -17.92 18.72
CA MET A 850 -14.44 -17.32 17.58
C MET A 850 -14.95 -15.89 17.28
N LEU A 851 -16.23 -15.60 17.57
CA LEU A 851 -16.85 -14.29 17.41
C LEU A 851 -16.64 -13.69 16.00
N GLY A 852 -16.11 -12.47 15.92
CA GLY A 852 -15.83 -11.76 14.67
C GLY A 852 -14.58 -12.25 13.94
N GLY A 853 -13.90 -13.28 14.46
CA GLY A 853 -12.66 -13.85 13.94
C GLY A 853 -11.70 -14.19 15.08
N ASP A 854 -10.79 -15.11 14.82
CA ASP A 854 -9.56 -15.28 15.60
C ASP A 854 -8.37 -14.73 14.79
N TRP A 855 -7.19 -15.34 14.88
CA TRP A 855 -6.03 -14.91 14.09
C TRP A 855 -6.28 -14.92 12.57
N ASN A 856 -7.16 -15.80 12.07
CA ASN A 856 -7.60 -15.72 10.68
C ASN A 856 -8.77 -14.75 10.52
N ASP A 857 -8.46 -13.48 10.25
CA ASP A 857 -9.44 -12.42 10.01
C ASP A 857 -10.50 -12.76 8.95
N GLY A 858 -10.15 -13.63 7.99
CA GLY A 858 -11.04 -14.00 6.89
C GLY A 858 -12.23 -14.85 7.30
N MET A 859 -12.13 -15.52 8.44
CA MET A 859 -13.17 -16.40 9.00
C MET A 859 -14.17 -15.63 9.89
N ASN A 860 -14.49 -14.39 9.50
CA ASN A 860 -15.25 -13.44 10.31
C ASN A 860 -16.75 -13.74 10.45
N LEU A 861 -17.27 -14.77 9.78
CA LEU A 861 -18.67 -15.18 9.89
C LEU A 861 -18.87 -16.53 10.61
N VAL A 862 -17.78 -17.19 11.06
CA VAL A 862 -17.86 -18.50 11.73
C VAL A 862 -18.61 -18.43 13.06
N GLY A 863 -18.32 -17.41 13.88
CA GLY A 863 -18.88 -17.22 15.22
C GLY A 863 -19.69 -15.93 15.37
N VAL A 864 -20.23 -15.40 14.27
CA VAL A 864 -20.81 -14.06 14.20
C VAL A 864 -22.04 -13.87 15.10
N LYS A 865 -22.74 -14.96 15.42
CA LYS A 865 -23.88 -14.99 16.36
C LYS A 865 -23.47 -15.28 17.80
N GLY A 866 -22.17 -15.38 18.08
CA GLY A 866 -21.65 -15.64 19.42
C GLY A 866 -21.66 -17.11 19.83
N GLU A 867 -21.82 -18.05 18.90
CA GLU A 867 -21.95 -19.50 19.19
C GLU A 867 -20.81 -20.32 18.58
N GLY A 868 -20.20 -19.85 17.49
CA GLY A 868 -19.06 -20.50 16.85
C GLY A 868 -17.78 -20.42 17.68
N GLU A 869 -16.95 -21.47 17.61
CA GLU A 869 -15.80 -21.71 18.49
C GLU A 869 -14.51 -21.98 17.71
N SER A 870 -13.35 -21.73 18.33
CA SER A 870 -12.02 -21.90 17.74
C SER A 870 -11.13 -22.85 18.57
N VAL A 871 -10.67 -23.92 17.93
CA VAL A 871 -9.72 -24.88 18.55
C VAL A 871 -8.31 -24.30 18.62
N TRP A 872 -7.88 -23.56 17.59
CA TRP A 872 -6.59 -22.87 17.60
C TRP A 872 -6.48 -21.88 18.76
N LEU A 873 -7.52 -21.06 18.97
CA LEU A 873 -7.56 -20.12 20.08
C LEU A 873 -7.54 -20.85 21.43
N GLY A 874 -8.16 -22.03 21.51
CA GLY A 874 -8.09 -22.90 22.68
C GLY A 874 -6.66 -23.29 23.05
N TRP A 875 -5.86 -23.77 22.08
CA TRP A 875 -4.44 -24.07 22.32
C TRP A 875 -3.64 -22.84 22.74
N PHE A 876 -3.89 -21.70 22.08
CA PHE A 876 -3.19 -20.46 22.36
C PHE A 876 -3.53 -19.91 23.76
N LEU A 877 -4.80 -19.95 24.16
CA LEU A 877 -5.26 -19.57 25.49
C LEU A 877 -4.70 -20.51 26.56
N ALA A 878 -4.72 -21.82 26.34
CA ALA A 878 -4.17 -22.80 27.27
C ALA A 878 -2.69 -22.56 27.56
N TYR A 879 -1.89 -22.34 26.50
CA TYR A 879 -0.48 -21.95 26.63
C TYR A 879 -0.32 -20.67 27.46
N THR A 880 -1.10 -19.64 27.12
CA THR A 880 -0.97 -18.31 27.74
C THR A 880 -1.35 -18.34 29.22
N LEU A 881 -2.45 -19.03 29.58
CA LEU A 881 -2.83 -19.23 30.98
C LEU A 881 -1.76 -20.00 31.74
N GLY A 882 -1.21 -21.07 31.17
CA GLY A 882 -0.13 -21.84 31.79
C GLY A 882 1.10 -20.98 32.12
N LYS A 883 1.42 -19.98 31.28
CA LYS A 883 2.51 -19.02 31.50
C LYS A 883 2.16 -17.89 32.48
N PHE A 884 0.89 -17.47 32.52
CA PHE A 884 0.46 -16.32 33.33
C PHE A 884 0.03 -16.71 34.76
N ILE A 885 -0.44 -17.95 34.98
CA ILE A 885 -0.80 -18.46 36.31
C ILE A 885 0.36 -18.30 37.32
N PRO A 886 1.62 -18.68 37.03
CA PRO A 886 2.73 -18.44 37.96
C PRO A 886 2.99 -16.96 38.27
N ILE A 887 2.70 -16.06 37.32
CA ILE A 887 2.82 -14.61 37.53
C ILE A 887 1.74 -14.15 38.52
N ALA A 888 0.50 -14.60 38.36
CA ALA A 888 -0.61 -14.32 39.28
C ALA A 888 -0.38 -14.92 40.68
N GLU A 889 0.17 -16.14 40.76
CA GLU A 889 0.57 -16.79 42.03
C GLU A 889 1.61 -15.95 42.77
N ALA A 890 2.65 -15.48 42.08
CA ALA A 890 3.68 -14.62 42.66
C ALA A 890 3.10 -13.29 43.19
N ARG A 891 2.00 -12.82 42.59
CA ARG A 891 1.26 -11.62 43.03
C ARG A 891 0.16 -11.91 44.05
N LYS A 892 -0.04 -13.17 44.44
CA LYS A 892 -1.05 -13.62 45.40
C LYS A 892 -2.50 -13.35 44.96
N ASP A 893 -2.77 -13.34 43.66
CA ASP A 893 -4.13 -13.21 43.10
C ASP A 893 -4.83 -14.58 43.09
N VAL A 894 -5.15 -15.08 44.30
CA VAL A 894 -5.67 -16.44 44.51
C VAL A 894 -6.95 -16.68 43.70
N LYS A 895 -7.83 -15.68 43.60
CA LYS A 895 -9.12 -15.80 42.91
C LYS A 895 -8.94 -16.12 41.43
N ARG A 896 -8.10 -15.36 40.72
CA ARG A 896 -7.85 -15.61 39.29
C ARG A 896 -7.06 -16.89 39.06
N VAL A 897 -6.10 -17.19 39.94
CA VAL A 897 -5.36 -18.46 39.87
C VAL A 897 -6.30 -19.65 39.91
N ASP A 898 -7.27 -19.67 40.84
CA ASP A 898 -8.24 -20.78 40.96
C ASP A 898 -9.14 -20.88 39.72
N ILE A 899 -9.66 -19.75 39.23
CA ILE A 899 -10.51 -19.70 38.02
C ILE A 899 -9.74 -20.17 36.79
N TRP A 900 -8.54 -19.64 36.57
CA TRP A 900 -7.75 -19.95 35.39
C TRP A 900 -7.21 -21.37 35.40
N LYS A 901 -6.84 -21.94 36.56
CA LYS A 901 -6.48 -23.36 36.67
C LYS A 901 -7.67 -24.27 36.35
N ALA A 902 -8.83 -23.99 36.92
CA ALA A 902 -10.04 -24.77 36.65
C ALA A 902 -10.46 -24.67 35.17
N HIS A 903 -10.36 -23.47 34.58
CA HIS A 903 -10.63 -23.29 33.16
C HIS A 903 -9.61 -24.00 32.27
N LEU A 904 -8.31 -23.93 32.58
CA LEU A 904 -7.26 -24.61 31.84
C LEU A 904 -7.48 -26.13 31.80
N GLU A 905 -7.87 -26.74 32.93
CA GLU A 905 -8.22 -28.16 33.00
C GLU A 905 -9.43 -28.49 32.12
N SER A 906 -10.52 -27.72 32.24
CA SER A 906 -11.73 -27.89 31.43
C SER A 906 -11.47 -27.69 29.93
N LEU A 907 -10.69 -26.67 29.56
CA LEU A 907 -10.34 -26.33 28.19
C LEU A 907 -9.50 -27.43 27.55
N THR A 908 -8.50 -27.96 28.29
CA THR A 908 -7.68 -29.08 27.84
C THR A 908 -8.54 -30.31 27.56
N ALA A 909 -9.46 -30.64 28.46
CA ALA A 909 -10.40 -31.75 28.26
C ALA A 909 -11.32 -31.52 27.04
N ALA A 910 -11.79 -30.29 26.81
CA ALA A 910 -12.61 -29.95 25.64
C ALA A 910 -11.83 -30.06 24.33
N LEU A 911 -10.57 -29.60 24.30
CA LEU A 911 -9.68 -29.72 23.14
C LEU A 911 -9.42 -31.19 22.76
N ASP A 912 -9.27 -32.06 23.76
CA ASP A 912 -9.11 -33.49 23.52
C ASP A 912 -10.41 -34.22 23.17
N ARG A 913 -11.56 -33.79 23.70
CA ARG A 913 -12.85 -34.44 23.44
C ARG A 913 -13.47 -33.96 22.14
N ASP A 914 -13.72 -32.65 22.03
CA ASP A 914 -14.49 -32.03 20.95
C ASP A 914 -13.58 -31.42 19.88
N GLY A 915 -12.34 -31.06 20.24
CA GLY A 915 -11.35 -30.61 19.28
C GLY A 915 -10.79 -31.73 18.40
N TRP A 916 -10.86 -33.01 18.80
CA TRP A 916 -10.26 -34.13 18.06
C TRP A 916 -11.21 -34.75 17.01
N ASP A 917 -10.76 -34.87 15.75
CA ASP A 917 -11.57 -35.39 14.63
C ASP A 917 -11.30 -36.86 14.26
N GLY A 918 -10.30 -37.47 14.91
CA GLY A 918 -9.90 -38.87 14.74
C GLY A 918 -8.44 -39.05 14.32
N GLU A 919 -7.96 -38.17 13.43
CA GLU A 919 -6.56 -38.16 12.95
C GLU A 919 -5.87 -36.79 13.08
N TRP A 920 -6.65 -35.73 13.23
CA TRP A 920 -6.18 -34.36 13.43
C TRP A 920 -7.18 -33.58 14.32
N TYR A 921 -6.79 -32.39 14.74
CA TYR A 921 -7.67 -31.47 15.46
C TYR A 921 -8.52 -30.65 14.49
N ARG A 922 -9.81 -30.52 14.80
CA ARG A 922 -10.74 -29.61 14.12
C ARG A 922 -10.20 -28.19 14.16
N ARG A 923 -10.66 -27.38 13.21
CA ARG A 923 -10.39 -25.94 13.22
C ARG A 923 -11.34 -25.19 14.16
N GLY A 924 -12.56 -25.68 14.33
CA GLY A 924 -13.58 -25.08 15.18
C GLY A 924 -14.99 -25.58 14.90
N PHE A 925 -15.98 -24.77 15.28
CA PHE A 925 -17.39 -24.99 14.99
C PHE A 925 -18.04 -23.70 14.50
N PHE A 926 -18.96 -23.81 13.54
CA PHE A 926 -19.82 -22.69 13.14
C PHE A 926 -20.90 -22.42 14.20
N ASP A 927 -21.55 -21.25 14.14
CA ASP A 927 -22.67 -20.90 15.02
C ASP A 927 -23.79 -21.94 15.06
N ASN A 928 -24.04 -22.67 13.95
CA ASN A 928 -25.05 -23.73 13.89
C ASN A 928 -24.58 -25.08 14.49
N GLY A 929 -23.35 -25.14 15.01
CA GLY A 929 -22.72 -26.35 15.54
C GLY A 929 -22.10 -27.27 14.50
N ALA A 930 -22.12 -26.93 13.21
CA ALA A 930 -21.42 -27.71 12.19
C ALA A 930 -19.90 -27.66 12.42
N PRO A 931 -19.18 -28.78 12.27
CA PRO A 931 -17.73 -28.79 12.43
C PRO A 931 -17.03 -28.04 11.30
N LEU A 932 -15.94 -27.36 11.63
CA LEU A 932 -15.03 -26.69 10.72
C LEU A 932 -13.65 -27.35 10.83
N GLY A 933 -12.96 -27.63 9.73
CA GLY A 933 -11.69 -28.37 9.78
C GLY A 933 -11.88 -29.85 10.10
N SER A 934 -12.92 -30.48 9.59
CA SER A 934 -13.22 -31.89 9.85
C SER A 934 -13.21 -32.71 8.56
N LYS A 935 -12.95 -34.01 8.66
CA LYS A 935 -13.12 -34.97 7.56
C LYS A 935 -14.54 -34.98 6.96
N ASP A 936 -15.53 -34.54 7.75
CA ASP A 936 -16.92 -34.42 7.34
C ASP A 936 -17.23 -33.07 6.68
N SER A 937 -16.27 -32.15 6.60
CA SER A 937 -16.39 -30.87 5.88
C SER A 937 -16.16 -31.06 4.37
N ASP A 938 -16.95 -30.38 3.54
CA ASP A 938 -16.76 -30.38 2.07
C ASP A 938 -15.49 -29.62 1.65
N GLU A 939 -15.21 -28.50 2.32
CA GLU A 939 -14.10 -27.58 2.11
C GLU A 939 -13.49 -27.23 3.48
N CYS A 940 -12.19 -26.93 3.55
CA CYS A 940 -11.44 -26.78 4.79
C CYS A 940 -11.59 -28.01 5.71
N GLN A 941 -11.10 -29.16 5.24
CA GLN A 941 -11.13 -30.44 5.98
C GLN A 941 -10.06 -30.52 7.06
N ILE A 942 -8.91 -29.89 6.82
CA ILE A 942 -7.80 -29.80 7.76
C ILE A 942 -7.13 -28.45 7.59
N ASP A 943 -6.73 -27.86 8.71
CA ASP A 943 -6.08 -26.55 8.81
C ASP A 943 -4.76 -26.68 9.59
N ALA A 944 -3.74 -25.95 9.15
CA ALA A 944 -2.38 -26.04 9.65
C ALA A 944 -2.19 -25.49 11.07
N ILE A 945 -2.92 -24.43 11.43
CA ILE A 945 -2.62 -23.67 12.65
C ILE A 945 -3.13 -24.40 13.89
N ALA A 946 -4.27 -25.08 13.81
CA ALA A 946 -4.77 -25.91 14.91
C ALA A 946 -3.81 -27.07 15.24
N GLN A 947 -3.22 -27.70 14.21
CA GLN A 947 -2.28 -28.81 14.43
C GLN A 947 -0.96 -28.30 15.01
N SER A 948 -0.42 -27.24 14.43
CA SER A 948 0.85 -26.65 14.87
C SER A 948 0.78 -26.24 16.35
N TRP A 949 -0.31 -25.58 16.76
CA TRP A 949 -0.46 -25.12 18.13
C TRP A 949 -0.80 -26.22 19.14
N SER A 950 -1.26 -27.39 18.71
CA SER A 950 -1.35 -28.57 19.60
C SER A 950 0.04 -28.93 20.16
N VAL A 951 1.09 -28.83 19.34
CA VAL A 951 2.49 -29.02 19.75
C VAL A 951 3.01 -27.80 20.50
N LEU A 952 2.87 -26.59 19.93
CA LEU A 952 3.47 -25.38 20.51
C LEU A 952 2.89 -25.01 21.88
N SER A 953 1.65 -25.39 22.16
CA SER A 953 1.06 -25.19 23.49
C SER A 953 1.74 -26.02 24.58
N GLY A 954 2.30 -27.19 24.23
CA GLY A 954 2.82 -28.16 25.18
C GLY A 954 1.77 -28.83 26.07
N VAL A 955 0.48 -28.67 25.74
CA VAL A 955 -0.66 -29.16 26.57
C VAL A 955 -1.32 -30.40 25.95
N ALA A 956 -1.30 -30.53 24.63
CA ALA A 956 -1.94 -31.66 23.94
C ALA A 956 -1.33 -33.02 24.30
N ASP A 957 -2.12 -34.09 24.19
CA ASP A 957 -1.59 -35.46 24.25
C ASP A 957 -0.48 -35.64 23.20
N PRO A 958 0.75 -36.05 23.59
CA PRO A 958 1.89 -36.10 22.67
C PRO A 958 1.67 -37.02 21.47
N LYS A 959 0.93 -38.12 21.61
CA LYS A 959 0.67 -39.06 20.50
C LYS A 959 -0.32 -38.46 19.51
N ARG A 960 -1.35 -37.77 20.00
CA ARG A 960 -2.30 -37.05 19.13
C ARG A 960 -1.64 -35.87 18.42
N ALA A 961 -0.79 -35.12 19.11
CA ALA A 961 -0.03 -34.04 18.50
C ALA A 961 0.90 -34.56 17.39
N GLU A 962 1.58 -35.69 17.61
CA GLU A 962 2.38 -36.38 16.59
C GLU A 962 1.53 -36.82 15.39
N GLN A 963 0.38 -37.45 15.64
CA GLN A 963 -0.56 -37.87 14.60
C GLN A 963 -1.14 -36.69 13.81
N ALA A 964 -1.47 -35.58 14.49
CA ALA A 964 -1.98 -34.37 13.87
C ALA A 964 -0.95 -33.73 12.93
N MET A 965 0.33 -33.69 13.34
CA MET A 965 1.41 -33.18 12.50
C MET A 965 1.69 -34.10 11.29
N ALA A 966 1.59 -35.42 11.45
CA ALA A 966 1.69 -36.34 10.32
C ALA A 966 0.53 -36.14 9.31
N SER A 967 -0.69 -35.87 9.80
CA SER A 967 -1.83 -35.51 8.96
C SER A 967 -1.62 -34.16 8.25
N LEU A 968 -1.11 -33.15 8.96
CA LEU A 968 -0.75 -31.86 8.36
C LEU A 968 0.19 -32.05 7.18
N GLU A 969 1.28 -32.80 7.34
CA GLU A 969 2.22 -33.04 6.24
C GLU A 969 1.56 -33.80 5.09
N LYS A 970 0.78 -34.84 5.38
CA LYS A 970 0.10 -35.65 4.35
C LYS A 970 -0.86 -34.84 3.48
N TYR A 971 -1.59 -33.89 4.06
CA TYR A 971 -2.69 -33.19 3.37
C TYR A 971 -2.35 -31.76 2.93
N LEU A 972 -1.47 -31.07 3.65
CA LEU A 972 -1.19 -29.64 3.45
C LEU A 972 0.17 -29.36 2.82
N LEU A 973 1.13 -30.29 2.91
CA LEU A 973 2.38 -30.15 2.17
C LEU A 973 2.13 -30.39 0.70
N ASP A 974 2.49 -29.39 -0.09
CA ASP A 974 2.41 -29.42 -1.53
C ASP A 974 3.84 -29.46 -2.10
N ASP A 975 4.36 -30.67 -2.31
CA ASP A 975 5.72 -30.87 -2.84
C ASP A 975 5.90 -30.31 -4.26
N GLU A 976 4.85 -30.34 -5.08
CA GLU A 976 4.91 -29.85 -6.46
C GLU A 976 4.85 -28.32 -6.53
N GLY A 977 4.08 -27.69 -5.62
CA GLY A 977 4.03 -26.24 -5.46
C GLY A 977 5.13 -25.67 -4.55
N GLU A 978 5.97 -26.53 -3.97
CA GLU A 978 7.01 -26.20 -3.00
C GLU A 978 6.50 -25.36 -1.81
N LEU A 979 5.30 -25.64 -1.29
CA LEU A 979 4.63 -24.81 -0.29
C LEU A 979 3.85 -25.63 0.75
N LEU A 980 3.48 -24.99 1.86
CA LEU A 980 2.58 -25.54 2.88
C LEU A 980 1.26 -24.76 2.91
N ARG A 981 0.16 -25.40 2.51
CA ARG A 981 -1.18 -24.79 2.49
C ARG A 981 -1.66 -24.47 3.91
N LEU A 982 -2.39 -23.36 4.07
CA LEU A 982 -3.02 -23.03 5.35
C LEU A 982 -4.13 -24.04 5.69
N PHE A 983 -4.96 -24.40 4.71
CA PHE A 983 -5.95 -25.47 4.81
C PHE A 983 -6.28 -26.04 3.42
N THR A 984 -6.96 -27.19 3.39
CA THR A 984 -7.42 -27.81 2.14
C THR A 984 -8.73 -28.60 2.34
N PRO A 985 -9.58 -28.74 1.30
CA PRO A 985 -9.64 -27.93 0.09
C PRO A 985 -9.95 -26.44 0.39
N PRO A 986 -9.62 -25.48 -0.50
CA PRO A 986 -10.02 -24.08 -0.35
C PRO A 986 -11.55 -23.90 -0.39
N PHE A 987 -12.06 -22.82 0.21
CA PHE A 987 -13.48 -22.47 0.12
C PHE A 987 -13.85 -21.94 -1.27
N ASP A 988 -14.97 -22.39 -1.81
CA ASP A 988 -15.55 -21.87 -3.06
C ASP A 988 -17.08 -21.97 -3.04
N LYS A 989 -17.61 -23.15 -2.72
CA LYS A 989 -19.03 -23.49 -2.89
C LYS A 989 -19.73 -23.92 -1.61
N THR A 990 -19.01 -24.03 -0.50
CA THR A 990 -19.58 -24.43 0.79
C THR A 990 -20.84 -23.64 1.14
N VAL A 991 -21.84 -24.33 1.71
CA VAL A 991 -23.06 -23.72 2.24
C VAL A 991 -22.80 -23.04 3.58
N GLN A 992 -21.82 -23.54 4.35
CA GLN A 992 -21.40 -22.89 5.59
C GLN A 992 -20.58 -21.65 5.23
N GLU A 993 -21.01 -20.47 5.66
CA GLU A 993 -20.36 -19.22 5.28
C GLU A 993 -19.22 -18.88 6.26
N PRO A 994 -17.93 -19.03 5.86
CA PRO A 994 -16.81 -18.75 6.75
C PRO A 994 -16.57 -17.24 6.92
N GLY A 995 -16.97 -16.42 5.96
CA GLY A 995 -16.69 -14.98 5.94
C GLY A 995 -16.06 -14.52 4.63
N TYR A 996 -15.42 -13.36 4.65
CA TYR A 996 -14.87 -12.75 3.43
C TYR A 996 -13.74 -13.59 2.81
N ILE A 997 -13.16 -14.56 3.53
CA ILE A 997 -12.16 -15.50 3.02
C ILE A 997 -12.63 -16.23 1.77
N LYS A 998 -13.90 -16.63 1.69
CA LYS A 998 -14.52 -17.27 0.51
C LYS A 998 -14.61 -16.31 -0.70
N GLY A 999 -14.53 -15.00 -0.43
CA GLY A 999 -14.44 -13.97 -1.47
C GLY A 999 -13.09 -13.95 -2.19
N TYR A 1000 -12.03 -14.53 -1.62
CA TYR A 1000 -10.78 -14.76 -2.34
C TYR A 1000 -10.91 -15.94 -3.31
N PRO A 1001 -10.18 -15.91 -4.44
CA PRO A 1001 -10.10 -17.07 -5.32
C PRO A 1001 -9.55 -18.30 -4.58
N PRO A 1002 -9.96 -19.53 -4.93
CA PRO A 1002 -9.39 -20.73 -4.34
C PRO A 1002 -7.87 -20.80 -4.51
N GLY A 1003 -7.16 -21.14 -3.43
CA GLY A 1003 -5.71 -21.24 -3.40
C GLY A 1003 -4.95 -19.91 -3.30
N VAL A 1004 -5.67 -18.79 -3.13
CA VAL A 1004 -5.08 -17.45 -3.02
C VAL A 1004 -5.21 -16.98 -1.58
N ARG A 1005 -4.11 -16.42 -1.04
CA ARG A 1005 -4.09 -15.80 0.30
C ARG A 1005 -4.50 -16.79 1.40
N GLU A 1006 -5.30 -16.33 2.36
CA GLU A 1006 -5.83 -17.16 3.44
C GLU A 1006 -6.73 -18.29 2.91
N ASN A 1007 -7.30 -18.20 1.70
CA ASN A 1007 -8.22 -19.21 1.16
C ASN A 1007 -7.49 -20.41 0.54
N GLY A 1008 -6.86 -21.23 1.38
CA GLY A 1008 -6.16 -22.47 0.99
C GLY A 1008 -4.83 -22.27 0.26
N GLY A 1009 -4.34 -21.03 0.12
CA GLY A 1009 -2.94 -20.74 -0.21
C GLY A 1009 -2.01 -21.06 0.96
N GLN A 1010 -0.70 -20.99 0.75
CA GLN A 1010 0.22 -20.87 1.88
C GLN A 1010 0.06 -19.48 2.47
N TYR A 1011 -0.30 -19.41 3.75
CA TYR A 1011 -0.15 -18.21 4.53
C TYR A 1011 1.10 -18.38 5.39
N THR A 1012 2.20 -17.74 4.98
CA THR A 1012 3.55 -18.08 5.45
C THR A 1012 3.69 -17.94 6.96
N HIS A 1013 2.98 -17.00 7.58
CA HIS A 1013 2.93 -16.88 9.04
C HIS A 1013 2.39 -18.18 9.70
N GLY A 1014 1.27 -18.72 9.22
CA GLY A 1014 0.77 -20.02 9.72
C GLY A 1014 1.74 -21.17 9.45
N ALA A 1015 2.41 -21.16 8.29
CA ALA A 1015 3.42 -22.16 7.95
C ALA A 1015 4.65 -22.12 8.88
N THR A 1016 5.06 -20.93 9.33
CA THR A 1016 6.18 -20.81 10.29
C THR A 1016 5.89 -21.49 11.63
N TRP A 1017 4.62 -21.54 12.07
CA TRP A 1017 4.25 -22.29 13.27
C TRP A 1017 4.38 -23.80 13.09
N ALA A 1018 4.07 -24.33 11.91
CA ALA A 1018 4.28 -25.74 11.60
C ALA A 1018 5.76 -26.10 11.65
N ILE A 1019 6.64 -25.24 11.12
CA ILE A 1019 8.09 -25.43 11.17
C ILE A 1019 8.59 -25.40 12.61
N MET A 1020 8.15 -24.42 13.41
CA MET A 1020 8.49 -24.35 14.83
C MET A 1020 8.03 -25.62 15.58
N ALA A 1021 6.83 -26.12 15.29
CA ALA A 1021 6.30 -27.33 15.91
C ALA A 1021 7.16 -28.56 15.57
N LEU A 1022 7.51 -28.77 14.29
CA LEU A 1022 8.39 -29.87 13.88
C LEU A 1022 9.77 -29.79 14.56
N ALA A 1023 10.35 -28.58 14.65
CA ALA A 1023 11.62 -28.38 15.35
C ALA A 1023 11.52 -28.75 16.84
N ARG A 1024 10.43 -28.34 17.53
CA ARG A 1024 10.17 -28.67 18.95
C ARG A 1024 9.92 -30.16 19.19
N MET A 1025 9.42 -30.88 18.18
CA MET A 1025 9.28 -32.35 18.22
C MET A 1025 10.61 -33.09 17.98
N GLY A 1026 11.69 -32.39 17.61
CA GLY A 1026 12.95 -33.00 17.21
C GLY A 1026 12.95 -33.59 15.80
N ARG A 1027 11.93 -33.27 14.98
CA ARG A 1027 11.83 -33.68 13.56
C ARG A 1027 12.61 -32.71 12.68
N THR A 1028 13.93 -32.73 12.84
CA THR A 1028 14.83 -31.70 12.31
C THR A 1028 14.90 -31.68 10.79
N ALA A 1029 14.85 -32.84 10.14
CA ALA A 1029 14.88 -32.95 8.68
C ALA A 1029 13.64 -32.31 8.03
N GLU A 1030 12.45 -32.56 8.59
CA GLU A 1030 11.19 -32.03 8.09
C GLU A 1030 11.04 -30.53 8.37
N ALA A 1031 11.46 -30.09 9.57
CA ALA A 1031 11.53 -28.68 9.89
C ALA A 1031 12.44 -27.94 8.90
N TRP A 1032 13.62 -28.48 8.61
CA TRP A 1032 14.55 -27.91 7.64
C TRP A 1032 14.03 -27.91 6.21
N LYS A 1033 13.38 -29.01 5.78
CA LYS A 1033 12.73 -29.09 4.46
C LYS A 1033 11.74 -27.94 4.29
N LEU A 1034 10.80 -27.77 5.23
CA LEU A 1034 9.79 -26.72 5.14
C LEU A 1034 10.39 -25.31 5.25
N PHE A 1035 11.38 -25.09 6.12
CA PHE A 1035 12.10 -23.82 6.21
C PHE A 1035 12.76 -23.46 4.88
N SER A 1036 13.42 -24.43 4.26
CA SER A 1036 14.09 -24.28 2.97
C SER A 1036 13.11 -23.98 1.85
N LEU A 1037 11.95 -24.65 1.84
CA LEU A 1037 10.89 -24.39 0.87
C LEU A 1037 10.43 -22.94 0.96
N ILE A 1038 9.95 -22.48 2.12
CA ILE A 1038 9.34 -21.14 2.26
C ILE A 1038 10.34 -19.97 2.24
N SER A 1039 11.65 -20.25 2.26
CA SER A 1039 12.70 -19.23 2.22
C SER A 1039 12.61 -18.41 0.92
N PRO A 1040 12.62 -17.07 1.00
CA PRO A 1040 12.52 -16.23 -0.20
C PRO A 1040 13.71 -16.40 -1.14
N VAL A 1041 14.89 -16.77 -0.62
CA VAL A 1041 16.09 -17.02 -1.45
C VAL A 1041 15.92 -18.28 -2.28
N ASN A 1042 15.28 -19.31 -1.73
CA ASN A 1042 15.08 -20.59 -2.43
C ASN A 1042 13.90 -20.52 -3.40
N HIS A 1043 12.73 -20.03 -2.98
CA HIS A 1043 11.62 -19.75 -3.91
C HIS A 1043 12.04 -18.79 -5.03
N GLY A 1044 12.88 -17.81 -4.69
CA GLY A 1044 13.43 -16.81 -5.58
C GLY A 1044 14.35 -17.35 -6.68
N ARG A 1045 14.74 -18.64 -6.65
CA ARG A 1045 15.53 -19.29 -7.71
C ARG A 1045 14.74 -19.37 -9.02
N ASN A 1046 13.41 -19.41 -8.94
CA ASN A 1046 12.50 -19.43 -10.09
C ASN A 1046 11.65 -18.13 -10.11
N PRO A 1047 12.25 -16.96 -10.40
CA PRO A 1047 11.61 -15.66 -10.21
C PRO A 1047 10.40 -15.45 -11.13
N ASP A 1048 10.30 -16.12 -12.27
CA ASP A 1048 9.12 -16.01 -13.16
C ASP A 1048 7.86 -16.67 -12.56
N ILE A 1049 8.04 -17.70 -11.72
CA ILE A 1049 6.97 -18.34 -10.97
C ILE A 1049 6.71 -17.57 -9.68
N TYR A 1050 7.75 -17.35 -8.87
CA TYR A 1050 7.62 -16.70 -7.56
C TYR A 1050 7.21 -15.23 -7.65
N ARG A 1051 7.72 -14.53 -8.66
CA ARG A 1051 7.41 -13.15 -9.10
C ARG A 1051 7.80 -12.01 -8.16
N VAL A 1052 7.75 -12.21 -6.86
CA VAL A 1052 8.04 -11.20 -5.83
C VAL A 1052 9.50 -11.26 -5.36
N GLU A 1053 9.87 -10.40 -4.41
CA GLU A 1053 11.25 -10.19 -3.96
C GLU A 1053 11.89 -11.46 -3.35
N PRO A 1054 13.08 -11.87 -3.82
CA PRO A 1054 13.78 -13.07 -3.34
C PRO A 1054 14.66 -12.84 -2.10
N TYR A 1055 14.55 -11.67 -1.46
CA TYR A 1055 15.35 -11.26 -0.30
C TYR A 1055 14.51 -10.83 0.90
N VAL A 1056 13.17 -10.90 0.80
CA VAL A 1056 12.24 -10.67 1.90
C VAL A 1056 11.12 -11.70 1.85
N ILE A 1057 10.57 -12.06 3.01
CA ILE A 1057 9.54 -13.08 3.06
C ILE A 1057 8.19 -12.55 2.56
N ALA A 1058 7.50 -13.37 1.76
CA ALA A 1058 6.13 -13.12 1.32
C ALA A 1058 5.13 -13.51 2.42
N ALA A 1059 4.02 -12.77 2.50
CA ALA A 1059 2.91 -13.14 3.39
C ALA A 1059 2.25 -14.43 2.92
N ASP A 1060 2.16 -14.61 1.60
CA ASP A 1060 1.42 -15.71 0.99
C ASP A 1060 2.04 -16.24 -0.29
N ILE A 1061 1.78 -17.51 -0.57
CA ILE A 1061 2.14 -18.21 -1.83
C ILE A 1061 0.92 -18.96 -2.32
N TYR A 1062 0.58 -18.81 -3.59
CA TYR A 1062 -0.65 -19.39 -4.15
C TYR A 1062 -0.48 -20.88 -4.43
N SER A 1063 -1.55 -21.65 -4.21
CA SER A 1063 -1.51 -23.13 -4.21
C SER A 1063 -2.26 -23.80 -5.36
N VAL A 1064 -2.91 -23.02 -6.23
CA VAL A 1064 -3.76 -23.54 -7.33
C VAL A 1064 -3.31 -22.99 -8.68
N GLU A 1065 -3.34 -23.84 -9.71
CA GLU A 1065 -3.04 -23.47 -11.10
C GLU A 1065 -3.97 -22.39 -11.65
N PRO A 1066 -3.49 -21.52 -12.57
CA PRO A 1066 -2.16 -21.48 -13.19
C PRO A 1066 -1.13 -20.68 -12.38
N ARG A 1067 -1.39 -20.41 -11.10
CA ARG A 1067 -0.59 -19.48 -10.27
C ARG A 1067 0.13 -20.17 -9.12
N ARG A 1068 0.15 -21.51 -9.09
CA ARG A 1068 0.81 -22.27 -8.03
C ARG A 1068 2.27 -21.86 -7.91
N GLY A 1069 2.75 -21.63 -6.68
CA GLY A 1069 4.10 -21.15 -6.40
C GLY A 1069 4.30 -19.63 -6.54
N GLN A 1070 3.32 -18.87 -7.04
CA GLN A 1070 3.41 -17.42 -7.11
C GLN A 1070 3.31 -16.80 -5.72
N GLY A 1071 4.29 -15.97 -5.36
CA GLY A 1071 4.28 -15.16 -4.15
C GLY A 1071 3.34 -13.96 -4.25
N GLY A 1072 2.72 -13.63 -3.12
CA GLY A 1072 1.90 -12.46 -2.91
C GLY A 1072 2.31 -11.70 -1.66
N TRP A 1073 2.11 -10.38 -1.70
CA TRP A 1073 2.20 -9.50 -0.53
C TRP A 1073 3.49 -9.63 0.27
N THR A 1074 4.57 -9.10 -0.28
CA THR A 1074 5.88 -9.01 0.38
C THR A 1074 5.98 -7.83 1.34
N TRP A 1075 7.04 -7.83 2.14
CA TRP A 1075 7.40 -6.79 3.11
C TRP A 1075 6.44 -6.63 4.29
N TYR A 1076 5.20 -6.21 4.05
CA TYR A 1076 4.21 -5.90 5.08
C TYR A 1076 3.52 -7.17 5.60
N THR A 1077 4.26 -8.04 6.29
CA THR A 1077 3.75 -9.24 6.96
C THR A 1077 4.46 -9.56 8.28
N GLY A 1078 3.75 -10.12 9.24
CA GLY A 1078 4.32 -10.70 10.47
C GLY A 1078 5.10 -12.00 10.23
N SER A 1079 5.05 -12.56 9.01
CA SER A 1079 5.86 -13.72 8.63
C SER A 1079 7.35 -13.49 8.84
N ALA A 1080 7.85 -12.25 8.68
CA ALA A 1080 9.26 -11.93 8.85
C ALA A 1080 9.74 -12.19 10.29
N GLY A 1081 8.98 -11.68 11.26
CA GLY A 1081 9.28 -11.88 12.68
C GLY A 1081 9.19 -13.34 13.08
N TRP A 1082 8.14 -14.05 12.65
CA TRP A 1082 8.02 -15.48 12.99
C TRP A 1082 9.05 -16.36 12.28
N PHE A 1083 9.41 -16.07 11.04
CA PHE A 1083 10.47 -16.80 10.35
C PHE A 1083 11.84 -16.57 11.01
N TYR A 1084 12.10 -15.35 11.50
CA TYR A 1084 13.27 -15.05 12.32
C TYR A 1084 13.28 -15.84 13.64
N ARG A 1085 12.13 -15.96 14.32
CA ARG A 1085 12.01 -16.81 15.51
C ARG A 1085 12.21 -18.28 15.19
N VAL A 1086 11.66 -18.79 14.10
CA VAL A 1086 11.91 -20.18 13.65
C VAL A 1086 13.41 -20.42 13.45
N ALA A 1087 14.09 -19.49 12.77
CA ALA A 1087 15.52 -19.60 12.55
C ALA A 1087 16.32 -19.59 13.87
N THR A 1088 16.06 -18.61 14.73
CA THR A 1088 16.84 -18.39 15.97
C THR A 1088 16.45 -19.33 17.11
N GLU A 1089 15.15 -19.46 17.40
CA GLU A 1089 14.63 -20.22 18.55
C GLU A 1089 14.30 -21.68 18.22
N GLY A 1090 14.00 -21.98 16.96
CA GLY A 1090 13.65 -23.31 16.47
C GLY A 1090 14.87 -24.08 15.98
N ILE A 1091 15.48 -23.65 14.88
CA ILE A 1091 16.58 -24.35 14.21
C ILE A 1091 17.88 -24.20 15.01
N LEU A 1092 18.33 -22.97 15.26
CA LEU A 1092 19.53 -22.72 16.06
C LEU A 1092 19.32 -23.04 17.54
N GLY A 1093 18.07 -22.98 18.02
CA GLY A 1093 17.70 -23.32 19.39
C GLY A 1093 18.15 -22.31 20.44
N VAL A 1094 18.38 -21.06 20.06
CA VAL A 1094 18.87 -19.99 20.92
C VAL A 1094 17.69 -19.28 21.57
N THR A 1095 17.58 -19.36 22.90
CA THR A 1095 16.58 -18.61 23.67
C THR A 1095 17.21 -18.04 24.93
N LYS A 1096 16.70 -16.90 25.42
CA LYS A 1096 17.15 -16.26 26.65
C LYS A 1096 16.04 -16.31 27.70
N ARG A 1097 16.39 -16.57 28.96
CA ARG A 1097 15.48 -16.52 30.11
C ARG A 1097 16.17 -15.80 31.26
N GLY A 1098 15.76 -14.56 31.54
CA GLY A 1098 16.45 -13.69 32.49
C GLY A 1098 17.93 -13.54 32.14
N ASP A 1099 18.82 -13.87 33.07
CA ASP A 1099 20.28 -13.83 32.90
C ASP A 1099 20.88 -15.12 32.30
N ARG A 1100 20.04 -16.03 31.80
CA ARG A 1100 20.49 -17.33 31.28
C ARG A 1100 20.21 -17.52 29.80
N LEU A 1101 21.17 -18.11 29.09
CA LEU A 1101 21.06 -18.52 27.69
C LEU A 1101 20.77 -20.02 27.61
N HIS A 1102 19.65 -20.40 26.99
CA HIS A 1102 19.28 -21.77 26.72
C HIS A 1102 19.61 -22.10 25.26
N LEU A 1103 20.28 -23.24 25.06
CA LEU A 1103 20.73 -23.73 23.76
C LEU A 1103 20.16 -25.13 23.53
N ASP A 1104 19.16 -25.21 22.67
CA ASP A 1104 18.50 -26.47 22.28
C ASP A 1104 18.39 -26.60 20.75
N PRO A 1105 19.52 -26.79 20.04
CA PRO A 1105 19.55 -26.74 18.58
C PRO A 1105 18.83 -27.94 17.95
N ALA A 1106 17.98 -27.66 16.96
CA ALA A 1106 17.31 -28.64 16.12
C ALA A 1106 17.95 -28.61 14.72
N LEU A 1107 19.24 -28.97 14.65
CA LEU A 1107 20.04 -28.79 13.44
C LEU A 1107 19.57 -29.69 12.29
N PRO A 1108 19.64 -29.19 11.04
CA PRO A 1108 19.52 -30.02 9.85
C PRO A 1108 20.50 -31.20 9.91
N PRO A 1109 20.12 -32.41 9.47
CA PRO A 1109 20.99 -33.58 9.52
C PRO A 1109 22.35 -33.40 8.82
N GLU A 1110 22.39 -32.56 7.78
CA GLU A 1110 23.60 -32.24 7.02
C GLU A 1110 24.52 -31.19 7.67
N TRP A 1111 24.11 -30.56 8.77
CA TRP A 1111 24.92 -29.54 9.44
C TRP A 1111 25.82 -30.16 10.50
N ASP A 1112 27.14 -30.05 10.31
CA ASP A 1112 28.14 -30.43 11.31
C ASP A 1112 28.19 -29.48 12.53
N GLY A 1113 27.49 -28.34 12.47
CA GLY A 1113 27.46 -27.33 13.52
C GLY A 1113 27.18 -25.92 13.00
N TYR A 1114 27.20 -24.94 13.91
CA TYR A 1114 27.13 -23.52 13.58
C TYR A 1114 27.91 -22.68 14.60
N GLU A 1115 28.22 -21.44 14.22
CA GLU A 1115 28.78 -20.43 15.12
C GLU A 1115 27.82 -19.23 15.22
N ALA A 1116 27.71 -18.63 16.41
CA ALA A 1116 26.92 -17.43 16.61
C ALA A 1116 27.60 -16.46 17.59
N GLU A 1117 27.50 -15.17 17.32
CA GLU A 1117 27.83 -14.09 18.23
C GLU A 1117 26.55 -13.40 18.69
N LEU A 1118 26.32 -13.39 20.01
CA LEU A 1118 25.13 -12.81 20.63
C LEU A 1118 25.57 -11.71 21.60
N ARG A 1119 25.03 -10.50 21.46
CA ARG A 1119 25.36 -9.36 22.34
C ARG A 1119 24.19 -8.99 23.22
N PHE A 1120 24.36 -9.15 24.53
CA PHE A 1120 23.35 -8.78 25.53
C PHE A 1120 23.90 -7.67 26.43
N GLY A 1121 23.45 -6.43 26.22
CA GLY A 1121 24.07 -5.28 26.89
C GLY A 1121 25.53 -5.11 26.43
N GLU A 1122 26.48 -5.20 27.36
CA GLU A 1122 27.93 -5.18 27.10
C GLU A 1122 28.54 -6.58 26.98
N ALA A 1123 27.79 -7.64 27.32
CA ALA A 1123 28.27 -9.01 27.22
C ALA A 1123 28.28 -9.50 25.76
N LEU A 1124 29.34 -10.21 25.37
CA LEU A 1124 29.47 -10.91 24.10
C LEU A 1124 29.54 -12.41 24.34
N CYS A 1125 28.55 -13.15 23.85
CA CYS A 1125 28.52 -14.61 23.90
C CYS A 1125 28.92 -15.17 22.53
N ARG A 1126 30.05 -15.86 22.45
CA ARG A 1126 30.46 -16.62 21.27
C ARG A 1126 30.03 -18.07 21.45
N VAL A 1127 29.00 -18.47 20.71
CA VAL A 1127 28.42 -19.81 20.75
C VAL A 1127 28.97 -20.63 19.59
N LYS A 1128 29.47 -21.83 19.89
CA LYS A 1128 29.86 -22.83 18.91
C LYS A 1128 29.12 -24.12 19.16
N VAL A 1129 28.29 -24.52 18.21
CA VAL A 1129 27.59 -25.81 18.24
C VAL A 1129 28.30 -26.78 17.30
N VAL A 1130 28.56 -27.99 17.76
CA VAL A 1130 29.21 -29.05 16.98
C VAL A 1130 28.38 -30.33 17.09
N ALA A 1131 28.04 -30.93 15.95
CA ALA A 1131 27.39 -32.23 15.87
C ALA A 1131 28.41 -33.38 15.91
N GLY A 1132 27.97 -34.57 16.32
CA GLY A 1132 28.80 -35.78 16.29
C GLY A 1132 29.52 -36.14 17.60
N GLY A 1133 29.17 -35.51 18.72
CA GLY A 1133 29.58 -35.92 20.06
C GLY A 1133 28.99 -37.27 20.47
N LYS A 1134 29.50 -37.84 21.58
CA LYS A 1134 28.91 -39.05 22.19
C LYS A 1134 27.60 -38.75 22.94
N ASP A 1135 27.60 -37.66 23.71
CA ASP A 1135 26.49 -37.20 24.55
C ASP A 1135 26.31 -35.69 24.41
N LYS A 1136 25.11 -35.15 24.72
CA LYS A 1136 24.89 -33.69 24.77
C LYS A 1136 25.73 -33.09 25.90
N ALA A 1137 26.57 -32.12 25.61
CA ALA A 1137 27.39 -31.41 26.61
C ALA A 1137 27.47 -29.92 26.31
N VAL A 1138 27.41 -29.09 27.36
CA VAL A 1138 27.59 -27.63 27.27
C VAL A 1138 28.77 -27.21 28.11
N LYS A 1139 29.67 -26.41 27.54
CA LYS A 1139 30.84 -25.84 28.21
C LYS A 1139 30.77 -24.32 28.17
N LEU A 1140 31.07 -23.65 29.27
CA LEU A 1140 31.25 -22.20 29.37
C LEU A 1140 32.71 -21.92 29.74
N ASN A 1141 33.42 -21.17 28.90
CA ASN A 1141 34.85 -20.85 29.06
C ASN A 1141 35.69 -22.10 29.36
N GLY A 1142 35.44 -23.17 28.58
CA GLY A 1142 36.11 -24.48 28.71
C GLY A 1142 35.62 -25.38 29.86
N ARG A 1143 34.73 -24.90 30.74
CA ARG A 1143 34.23 -25.68 31.90
C ARG A 1143 32.85 -26.28 31.60
N LYS A 1144 32.70 -27.60 31.81
CA LYS A 1144 31.42 -28.30 31.62
C LYS A 1144 30.36 -27.80 32.62
N ILE A 1145 29.17 -27.50 32.13
CA ILE A 1145 28.00 -27.15 32.95
C ILE A 1145 27.29 -28.43 33.36
N GLY A 1146 27.03 -28.58 34.66
CA GLY A 1146 26.43 -29.81 35.23
C GLY A 1146 24.94 -29.98 34.93
N LYS A 1147 24.23 -28.87 34.73
CA LYS A 1147 22.78 -28.83 34.46
C LYS A 1147 22.45 -27.93 33.26
N PRO A 1148 22.78 -28.36 32.02
CA PRO A 1148 22.56 -27.54 30.82
C PRO A 1148 21.09 -27.17 30.59
N GLU A 1149 20.15 -27.96 31.10
CA GLU A 1149 18.71 -27.69 31.07
C GLU A 1149 18.29 -26.42 31.82
N GLU A 1150 19.05 -26.02 32.85
CA GLU A 1150 18.82 -24.78 33.60
C GLU A 1150 19.38 -23.55 32.87
N GLY A 1151 20.02 -23.71 31.71
CA GLY A 1151 20.61 -22.62 30.91
C GLY A 1151 22.01 -22.18 31.37
N VAL A 1152 22.74 -21.55 30.46
CA VAL A 1152 24.09 -21.01 30.68
C VAL A 1152 23.99 -19.62 31.32
N PRO A 1153 24.53 -19.38 32.52
CA PRO A 1153 24.49 -18.06 33.15
C PRO A 1153 25.39 -17.09 32.39
N ILE A 1154 24.83 -15.95 31.99
CA ILE A 1154 25.52 -14.88 31.27
C ILE A 1154 25.74 -13.72 32.24
N LYS A 1155 26.99 -13.28 32.37
CA LYS A 1155 27.28 -12.05 33.13
C LYS A 1155 26.89 -10.83 32.29
N PRO A 1156 26.52 -9.70 32.91
CA PRO A 1156 26.13 -8.49 32.18
C PRO A 1156 27.26 -7.88 31.33
N ASP A 1157 28.52 -8.27 31.61
CA ASP A 1157 29.73 -7.82 30.94
C ASP A 1157 30.65 -8.99 30.54
N GLY A 1158 31.64 -8.65 29.71
CA GLY A 1158 32.71 -9.55 29.30
C GLY A 1158 32.37 -10.51 28.17
N GLU A 1159 33.36 -11.30 27.78
CA GLU A 1159 33.24 -12.32 26.74
C GLU A 1159 32.97 -13.70 27.36
N HIS A 1160 32.01 -14.43 26.77
CA HIS A 1160 31.59 -15.77 27.19
C HIS A 1160 31.71 -16.72 26.01
N GLU A 1161 32.62 -17.68 26.08
CA GLU A 1161 32.76 -18.73 25.07
C GLU A 1161 31.91 -19.93 25.48
N ILE A 1162 30.93 -20.28 24.65
CA ILE A 1162 29.99 -21.37 24.91
C ILE A 1162 30.14 -22.42 23.81
N VAL A 1163 30.46 -23.66 24.20
CA VAL A 1163 30.57 -24.80 23.28
C VAL A 1163 29.48 -25.80 23.59
N VAL A 1164 28.66 -26.15 22.59
CA VAL A 1164 27.62 -27.17 22.68
C VAL A 1164 28.01 -28.34 21.78
N GLU A 1165 28.18 -29.51 22.38
CA GLU A 1165 28.39 -30.78 21.67
C GLU A 1165 27.06 -31.51 21.61
N LEU A 1166 26.59 -31.84 20.41
CA LEU A 1166 25.36 -32.60 20.19
C LEU A 1166 25.70 -34.05 19.84
N PRO A 1167 24.89 -35.02 20.30
CA PRO A 1167 25.06 -36.41 19.88
C PRO A 1167 24.87 -36.54 18.36
N LYS A 1168 25.55 -37.52 17.74
CA LYS A 1168 25.33 -37.81 16.31
C LYS A 1168 23.86 -38.23 16.10
N GLN A 1169 23.10 -37.43 15.36
CA GLN A 1169 21.73 -37.80 14.96
C GLN A 1169 21.81 -39.04 14.04
N LYS A 1170 20.88 -39.98 14.24
CA LYS A 1170 20.84 -41.27 13.53
C LYS A 1170 20.00 -41.19 12.27
#